data_AF-A0AAD5Q8R1-F1
#
_entry.id   AF-A0AAD5Q8R1-F1
#
_cell.length_a   1.000
_cell.length_b   1.000
_cell.length_c   1.000
_cell.angle_alpha   90.00
_cell.angle_beta   90.00
_cell.angle_gamma   90.00
#
_symmetry.space_group_name_H-M   'P 1'
#
loop_
_entity.id
_entity.type
_entity.pdbx_description
1 polymer ?
#
loop_
_entity_poly.entity_id
_entity_poly.type
_entity_poly.pdbx_seq_one_letter_code
_entity_poly.pdbx_strand_id
1 'polypeptide(L)'
;MQATRVDDAVANAAALESLQAQGANALAAFRPRMSLCPHCHEGFGSASLPIHVRRCRALLPDPEAEAKAAADALAATTLSCPAKKRQVPKIVDLCLAVFTRNFQGMCLDKVMAAPEHEVALIDALPTDLVHRIVANLVYDNKKMAAKADKERSNVRHLRKELEELQVQKGQLELFRHQSALYRSRLTEQDQVVEQLRRDHERVAHLVTVLEHKNKQLQSQVDSWQRKRQRVDTRINALIVENDELKQQLRDAGRKEAELVKRLASAVREMASSLLPRSLAWMDDALHAEERQLAEKRSILTEVHHVLDEMVYDVETHARECEVARLRHDLGVARTTIAEYEERERTLIRERQEAYDFARQVEREGHELMERLQENLRVVTAELAKKDSVFAMSLTSRSLMGRVHTLFGMPQPAILSNDNKRSSESSRRRSPTETPVSSAYARVRALKERSQSTAITPSEKEKAQLARAEQIVKSLKKDEIKLFHDMSTRVKALETHLAQVHAEKEDIAARLHSAESVRDFLMDKLKDLEDRLSNTIDSTAKKEEQAAMDREIIGFLDAKTQEYEITLQQYASQNDEIRLELARLKEESETKLTIVQDMVGLLTDEKQELEVQLRSQRKLLVREVKGLRAQNQLLAEEKATYLNQLKTLKHALQHLEHLS
;
A
#
# COMPACT_ATOMS: atom_id res chain seq x y z
N MET A 1 -33.85 50.28 2.63
CA MET A 1 -32.91 49.25 2.11
C MET A 1 -32.41 48.24 3.17
N GLN A 2 -32.77 48.35 4.45
CA GLN A 2 -32.39 47.35 5.48
C GLN A 2 -33.43 46.23 5.67
N ALA A 3 -34.69 46.43 5.28
CA ALA A 3 -35.73 45.41 5.41
C ALA A 3 -35.54 44.21 4.46
N THR A 4 -35.11 44.46 3.21
CA THR A 4 -34.96 43.41 2.19
C THR A 4 -33.85 42.40 2.49
N ARG A 5 -32.80 42.79 3.24
CA ARG A 5 -31.68 41.89 3.56
C ARG A 5 -32.01 40.87 4.66
N VAL A 6 -33.00 41.15 5.51
CA VAL A 6 -33.41 40.21 6.57
C VAL A 6 -34.31 39.14 5.96
N ASP A 7 -35.17 39.52 5.01
CA ASP A 7 -36.04 38.58 4.31
C ASP A 7 -35.24 37.60 3.43
N ASP A 8 -34.15 38.05 2.79
CA ASP A 8 -33.25 37.19 2.01
C ASP A 8 -32.47 36.18 2.89
N ALA A 9 -32.14 36.56 4.13
CA ALA A 9 -31.44 35.67 5.06
C ALA A 9 -32.39 34.59 5.63
N VAL A 10 -33.65 34.96 5.90
CA VAL A 10 -34.68 34.01 6.36
C VAL A 10 -35.12 33.07 5.22
N ALA A 11 -35.22 33.57 3.99
CA ALA A 11 -35.51 32.76 2.82
C ALA A 11 -34.39 31.74 2.51
N ASN A 12 -33.13 32.14 2.67
CA ASN A 12 -31.99 31.24 2.48
C ASN A 12 -31.86 30.18 3.59
N ALA A 13 -32.21 30.52 4.84
CA ALA A 13 -32.25 29.55 5.94
C ALA A 13 -33.37 28.51 5.74
N ALA A 14 -34.55 28.95 5.30
CA ALA A 14 -35.67 28.05 4.97
C ALA A 14 -35.36 27.15 3.76
N ALA A 15 -34.64 27.65 2.76
CA ALA A 15 -34.20 26.85 1.61
C ALA A 15 -33.18 25.76 2.02
N LEU A 16 -32.28 26.06 2.96
CA LEU A 16 -31.31 25.11 3.51
C LEU A 16 -31.97 24.01 4.35
N GLU A 17 -32.97 24.35 5.18
CA GLU A 17 -33.76 23.34 5.92
C GLU A 17 -34.62 22.48 4.97
N SER A 18 -35.18 23.07 3.91
CA SER A 18 -35.92 22.30 2.89
C SER A 18 -35.03 21.32 2.12
N LEU A 19 -33.77 21.67 1.85
CA LEU A 19 -32.81 20.78 1.19
C LEU A 19 -32.32 19.66 2.13
N GLN A 20 -32.14 19.94 3.43
CA GLN A 20 -31.80 18.92 4.43
C GLN A 20 -32.96 17.94 4.69
N ALA A 21 -34.21 18.42 4.71
CA ALA A 21 -35.40 17.57 4.87
C ALA A 21 -35.67 16.68 3.64
N GLN A 22 -35.37 17.17 2.43
CA GLN A 22 -35.48 16.37 1.19
C GLN A 22 -34.35 15.33 1.08
N GLY A 23 -33.14 15.64 1.56
CA GLY A 23 -32.04 14.68 1.62
C GLY A 23 -32.27 13.52 2.61
N ALA A 24 -32.90 13.78 3.76
CA ALA A 24 -33.17 12.77 4.78
C ALA A 24 -34.28 11.78 4.38
N ASN A 25 -35.31 12.24 3.64
CA ASN A 25 -36.40 11.37 3.18
C ASN A 25 -36.07 10.57 1.90
N ALA A 26 -35.13 11.02 1.07
CA ALA A 26 -34.68 10.28 -0.10
C ALA A 26 -33.82 9.04 0.25
N LEU A 27 -33.11 9.07 1.39
CA LEU A 27 -32.24 7.97 1.84
C LEU A 27 -33.00 6.81 2.53
N ALA A 28 -34.24 7.04 2.99
CA ALA A 28 -35.06 5.99 3.61
C ALA A 28 -35.88 5.15 2.60
N ALA A 29 -36.15 5.69 1.40
CA ALA A 29 -36.95 5.02 0.37
C ALA A 29 -36.15 4.07 -0.55
N PHE A 30 -34.82 4.10 -0.48
CA PHE A 30 -33.91 3.26 -1.28
C PHE A 30 -33.23 2.18 -0.44
N ARG A 31 -33.96 1.48 0.46
CA ARG A 31 -33.50 0.15 0.90
C ARG A 31 -33.77 -0.85 -0.22
N PRO A 32 -32.75 -1.35 -0.93
CA PRO A 32 -32.96 -2.32 -1.99
C PRO A 32 -33.59 -3.56 -1.36
N ARG A 33 -34.81 -3.94 -1.79
CA ARG A 33 -35.40 -5.21 -1.38
C ARG A 33 -34.47 -6.33 -1.85
N MET A 34 -33.81 -6.98 -0.91
CA MET A 34 -32.97 -8.13 -1.18
C MET A 34 -33.84 -9.37 -1.29
N SER A 35 -33.74 -10.04 -2.42
CA SER A 35 -34.40 -11.31 -2.73
C SER A 35 -33.43 -12.45 -2.53
N LEU A 36 -33.86 -13.54 -1.89
CA LEU A 36 -33.01 -14.69 -1.62
C LEU A 36 -32.87 -15.58 -2.86
N CYS A 37 -31.66 -16.09 -3.10
CA CYS A 37 -31.42 -17.09 -4.13
C CYS A 37 -32.10 -18.43 -3.76
N PRO A 38 -32.87 -19.07 -4.65
CA PRO A 38 -33.54 -20.34 -4.35
C PRO A 38 -32.56 -21.53 -4.22
N HIS A 39 -31.29 -21.38 -4.62
CA HIS A 39 -30.29 -22.45 -4.60
C HIS A 39 -29.35 -22.38 -3.39
N CYS A 40 -28.87 -21.19 -3.02
CA CYS A 40 -27.96 -21.00 -1.87
C CYS A 40 -28.57 -20.20 -0.71
N HIS A 41 -29.77 -19.65 -0.88
CA HIS A 41 -30.48 -18.82 0.11
C HIS A 41 -29.77 -17.53 0.55
N GLU A 42 -28.73 -17.08 -0.18
CA GLU A 42 -28.09 -15.78 0.05
C GLU A 42 -28.91 -14.63 -0.58
N GLY A 43 -28.85 -13.44 0.04
CA GLY A 43 -29.61 -12.27 -0.39
C GLY A 43 -28.93 -11.48 -1.50
N PHE A 44 -29.63 -11.27 -2.62
CA PHE A 44 -29.15 -10.46 -3.76
C PHE A 44 -30.15 -9.36 -4.14
N GLY A 45 -29.62 -8.25 -4.65
CA GLY A 45 -30.43 -7.17 -5.21
C GLY A 45 -31.11 -7.62 -6.50
N SER A 46 -32.18 -6.93 -6.92
CA SER A 46 -32.99 -7.31 -8.08
C SER A 46 -32.18 -7.45 -9.39
N ALA A 47 -31.15 -6.64 -9.58
CA ALA A 47 -30.28 -6.71 -10.76
C ALA A 47 -29.22 -7.85 -10.68
N SER A 48 -28.78 -8.20 -9.46
CA SER A 48 -27.73 -9.21 -9.25
C SER A 48 -28.27 -10.63 -9.06
N LEU A 49 -29.53 -10.79 -8.64
CA LEU A 49 -30.16 -12.09 -8.47
C LEU A 49 -30.17 -12.94 -9.75
N PRO A 50 -30.56 -12.46 -10.95
CA PRO A 50 -30.62 -13.30 -12.14
C PRO A 50 -29.23 -13.79 -12.60
N ILE A 51 -28.21 -12.96 -12.40
CA ILE A 51 -26.82 -13.28 -12.74
C ILE A 51 -26.29 -14.34 -11.78
N HIS A 52 -26.53 -14.15 -10.48
CA HIS A 52 -26.12 -15.11 -9.46
C HIS A 52 -26.86 -16.45 -9.63
N VAL A 53 -28.18 -16.46 -9.84
CA VAL A 53 -28.97 -17.70 -10.01
C VAL A 53 -28.46 -18.54 -11.18
N ARG A 54 -28.08 -17.93 -12.33
CA ARG A 54 -27.48 -18.67 -13.45
C ARG A 54 -26.13 -19.29 -13.07
N ARG A 55 -25.31 -18.56 -12.33
CA ARG A 55 -23.97 -19.01 -11.93
C ARG A 55 -24.03 -20.06 -10.81
N CYS A 56 -24.91 -19.87 -9.83
CA CYS A 56 -25.19 -20.80 -8.74
C CYS A 56 -25.78 -22.11 -9.27
N ARG A 57 -26.68 -22.04 -10.26
CA ARG A 57 -27.20 -23.22 -10.97
C ARG A 57 -26.12 -23.96 -11.75
N ALA A 58 -25.13 -23.26 -12.32
CA ALA A 58 -24.02 -23.90 -13.04
C ALA A 58 -22.98 -24.56 -12.11
N LEU A 59 -22.94 -24.16 -10.84
CA LEU A 59 -22.06 -24.73 -9.81
C LEU A 59 -22.70 -25.91 -9.07
N LEU A 60 -24.02 -26.07 -9.17
CA LEU A 60 -24.70 -27.28 -8.69
C LEU A 60 -24.36 -28.42 -9.67
N PRO A 61 -23.73 -29.51 -9.20
CA PRO A 61 -23.45 -30.65 -10.05
C PRO A 61 -24.77 -31.17 -10.63
N ASP A 62 -24.82 -31.31 -11.96
CA ASP A 62 -26.00 -31.84 -12.65
C ASP A 62 -26.22 -33.27 -12.14
N PRO A 63 -27.33 -33.60 -11.47
CA PRO A 63 -27.52 -34.91 -10.86
C PRO A 63 -27.50 -36.04 -11.92
N GLU A 64 -27.79 -35.71 -13.19
CA GLU A 64 -27.64 -36.62 -14.32
C GLU A 64 -26.18 -36.76 -14.79
N ALA A 65 -25.36 -35.70 -14.67
CA ALA A 65 -23.93 -35.76 -15.00
C ALA A 65 -23.11 -36.48 -13.92
N GLU A 66 -23.46 -36.36 -12.64
CA GLU A 66 -22.87 -37.17 -11.58
C GLU A 66 -23.28 -38.65 -11.67
N ALA A 67 -24.52 -38.96 -12.04
CA ALA A 67 -24.94 -40.33 -12.31
C ALA A 67 -24.20 -40.94 -13.53
N LYS A 68 -23.91 -40.12 -14.55
CA LYS A 68 -23.17 -40.54 -15.75
C LYS A 68 -21.66 -40.64 -15.51
N ALA A 69 -21.08 -39.73 -14.75
CA ALA A 69 -19.67 -39.79 -14.34
C ALA A 69 -19.41 -40.93 -13.33
N ALA A 70 -20.37 -41.27 -12.47
CA ALA A 70 -20.31 -42.45 -11.62
C ALA A 70 -20.44 -43.76 -12.43
N ALA A 71 -21.29 -43.78 -13.47
CA ALA A 71 -21.38 -44.89 -14.41
C ALA A 71 -20.10 -45.05 -15.26
N ASP A 72 -19.50 -43.94 -15.71
CA ASP A 72 -18.27 -43.94 -16.50
C ASP A 72 -17.02 -44.23 -15.65
N ALA A 73 -17.00 -43.85 -14.37
CA ALA A 73 -15.97 -44.25 -13.41
C ALA A 73 -16.06 -45.75 -13.05
N LEU A 74 -17.26 -46.33 -13.02
CA LEU A 74 -17.46 -47.77 -12.88
C LEU A 74 -17.06 -48.54 -14.16
N ALA A 75 -17.27 -47.96 -15.34
CA ALA A 75 -16.87 -48.52 -16.64
C ALA A 75 -15.35 -48.42 -16.88
N ALA A 76 -14.69 -47.34 -16.43
CA ALA A 76 -13.24 -47.17 -16.53
C ALA A 76 -12.46 -48.09 -15.57
N THR A 77 -13.10 -48.56 -14.49
CA THR A 77 -12.52 -49.54 -13.55
C THR A 77 -12.71 -51.00 -14.03
N THR A 78 -13.48 -51.25 -15.10
CA THR A 78 -13.76 -52.60 -15.61
C THR A 78 -13.16 -52.92 -16.98
N LEU A 79 -12.40 -52.02 -17.60
CA LEU A 79 -11.57 -52.34 -18.78
C LEU A 79 -10.19 -52.88 -18.35
N SER A 80 -10.19 -53.93 -17.52
CA SER A 80 -9.01 -54.79 -17.43
C SER A 80 -8.91 -55.55 -18.75
N CYS A 81 -7.76 -55.41 -19.43
CA CYS A 81 -7.36 -56.23 -20.58
C CYS A 81 -7.87 -57.67 -20.45
N PRO A 82 -8.37 -58.29 -21.54
CA PRO A 82 -8.91 -59.64 -21.50
C PRO A 82 -7.88 -60.55 -20.82
N ALA A 83 -8.26 -61.08 -19.65
CA ALA A 83 -7.45 -62.00 -18.89
C ALA A 83 -7.20 -63.22 -19.78
N LYS A 84 -6.09 -63.20 -20.52
CA LYS A 84 -5.56 -64.37 -21.21
C LYS A 84 -5.46 -65.44 -20.14
N LYS A 85 -6.32 -66.46 -20.23
CA LYS A 85 -6.28 -67.65 -19.37
C LYS A 85 -4.81 -68.03 -19.24
N ARG A 86 -4.23 -67.90 -18.04
CA ARG A 86 -2.86 -68.32 -17.78
C ARG A 86 -2.81 -69.82 -18.05
N GLN A 87 -2.42 -70.19 -19.27
CA GLN A 87 -1.99 -71.53 -19.57
C GLN A 87 -0.87 -71.82 -18.58
N VAL A 88 -1.08 -72.84 -17.74
CA VAL A 88 -0.02 -73.38 -16.90
C VAL A 88 1.14 -73.67 -17.85
N PRO A 89 2.30 -73.01 -17.71
CA PRO A 89 3.42 -73.26 -18.59
C PRO A 89 3.72 -74.75 -18.53
N LYS A 90 3.95 -75.37 -19.70
CA LYS A 90 4.23 -76.80 -19.72
C LYS A 90 5.46 -77.04 -18.84
N ILE A 91 5.51 -78.17 -18.13
CA ILE A 91 6.63 -78.50 -17.23
C ILE A 91 7.99 -78.32 -17.94
N VAL A 92 8.04 -78.63 -19.23
CA VAL A 92 9.20 -78.45 -20.10
C VAL A 92 9.65 -76.99 -20.16
N ASP A 93 8.73 -76.03 -20.30
CA ASP A 93 9.03 -74.59 -20.34
C ASP A 93 9.51 -74.08 -18.97
N LEU A 94 8.96 -74.65 -17.88
CA LEU A 94 9.39 -74.33 -16.52
C LEU A 94 10.81 -74.85 -16.24
N CYS A 95 11.09 -76.09 -16.64
CA CYS A 95 12.43 -76.69 -16.56
C CYS A 95 13.43 -75.93 -17.42
N LEU A 96 13.07 -75.59 -18.66
CA LEU A 96 13.89 -74.76 -19.54
C LEU A 96 14.17 -73.39 -18.89
N ALA A 97 13.19 -72.71 -18.32
CA ALA A 97 13.42 -71.43 -17.65
C ALA A 97 14.41 -71.52 -16.47
N VAL A 98 14.34 -72.59 -15.67
CA VAL A 98 15.29 -72.85 -14.57
C VAL A 98 16.68 -73.17 -15.11
N PHE A 99 16.75 -74.06 -16.11
CA PHE A 99 18.01 -74.44 -16.75
C PHE A 99 18.67 -73.25 -17.44
N THR A 100 17.93 -72.47 -18.22
CA THR A 100 18.43 -71.28 -18.91
C THR A 100 18.98 -70.24 -17.94
N ARG A 101 18.30 -70.02 -16.80
CA ARG A 101 18.76 -69.09 -15.75
C ARG A 101 20.04 -69.58 -15.06
N ASN A 102 20.13 -70.88 -14.76
CA ASN A 102 21.32 -71.46 -14.16
C ASN A 102 22.47 -71.57 -15.16
N PHE A 103 22.19 -71.88 -16.43
CA PHE A 103 23.16 -71.95 -17.51
C PHE A 103 23.79 -70.58 -17.80
N GLN A 104 23.01 -69.50 -17.71
CA GLN A 104 23.55 -68.15 -17.85
C GLN A 104 24.55 -67.80 -16.74
N GLY A 105 24.19 -68.01 -15.47
CA GLY A 105 25.06 -67.68 -14.34
C GLY A 105 26.19 -68.69 -14.06
N MET A 106 26.02 -69.95 -14.44
CA MET A 106 27.01 -71.00 -14.22
C MET A 106 27.97 -71.16 -15.38
N CYS A 107 27.46 -71.16 -16.62
CA CYS A 107 28.28 -71.43 -17.80
C CYS A 107 28.68 -70.13 -18.49
N LEU A 108 27.74 -69.27 -18.92
CA LEU A 108 28.08 -68.10 -19.73
C LEU A 108 28.92 -67.04 -18.98
N ASP A 109 28.60 -66.76 -17.72
CA ASP A 109 29.40 -65.81 -16.92
C ASP A 109 30.80 -66.35 -16.57
N LYS A 110 30.97 -67.69 -16.56
CA LYS A 110 32.24 -68.36 -16.25
C LYS A 110 33.03 -68.82 -17.47
N VAL A 111 32.43 -68.87 -18.66
CA VAL A 111 33.10 -69.16 -19.94
C VAL A 111 34.25 -68.20 -20.18
N MET A 112 34.12 -66.94 -19.75
CA MET A 112 35.20 -65.94 -19.80
C MET A 112 36.37 -66.24 -18.85
N ALA A 113 36.13 -67.01 -17.77
CA ALA A 113 37.12 -67.33 -16.74
C ALA A 113 37.76 -68.73 -16.90
N ALA A 114 37.02 -69.70 -17.44
CA ALA A 114 37.47 -71.08 -17.65
C ALA A 114 36.86 -71.68 -18.94
N PRO A 115 37.30 -71.22 -20.13
CA PRO A 115 36.65 -71.55 -21.40
C PRO A 115 36.69 -73.05 -21.72
N GLU A 116 37.79 -73.74 -21.44
CA GLU A 116 37.96 -75.14 -21.83
C GLU A 116 36.99 -76.10 -21.11
N HIS A 117 36.77 -75.89 -19.81
CA HIS A 117 35.85 -76.73 -19.04
C HIS A 117 34.38 -76.43 -19.34
N GLU A 118 34.03 -75.17 -19.53
CA GLU A 118 32.66 -74.80 -19.85
C GLU A 118 32.30 -75.16 -21.29
N VAL A 119 33.24 -75.06 -22.25
CA VAL A 119 33.03 -75.52 -23.63
C VAL A 119 32.82 -77.03 -23.69
N ALA A 120 33.60 -77.81 -22.95
CA ALA A 120 33.40 -79.27 -22.86
C ALA A 120 32.04 -79.65 -22.25
N LEU A 121 31.56 -78.87 -21.26
CA LEU A 121 30.24 -79.04 -20.67
C LEU A 121 29.11 -78.71 -21.66
N ILE A 122 29.31 -77.67 -22.48
CA ILE A 122 28.36 -77.25 -23.53
C ILE A 122 28.31 -78.30 -24.65
N ASP A 123 29.46 -78.84 -25.07
CA ASP A 123 29.56 -79.89 -26.09
C ASP A 123 28.91 -81.21 -25.64
N ALA A 124 28.87 -81.48 -24.33
CA ALA A 124 28.21 -82.67 -23.77
C ALA A 124 26.67 -82.56 -23.77
N LEU A 125 26.10 -81.37 -24.00
CA LEU A 125 24.65 -81.18 -24.06
C LEU A 125 24.10 -81.49 -25.45
N PRO A 126 22.89 -82.05 -25.57
CA PRO A 126 22.23 -82.24 -26.86
C PRO A 126 22.09 -80.90 -27.60
N THR A 127 22.47 -80.87 -28.89
CA THR A 127 22.50 -79.64 -29.71
C THR A 127 21.15 -78.93 -29.76
N ASP A 128 20.05 -79.69 -29.81
CA ASP A 128 18.68 -79.17 -29.77
C ASP A 128 18.34 -78.43 -28.46
N LEU A 129 18.90 -78.90 -27.33
CA LEU A 129 18.71 -78.28 -26.03
C LEU A 129 19.51 -76.97 -25.93
N VAL A 130 20.76 -76.97 -26.40
CA VAL A 130 21.62 -75.78 -26.46
C VAL A 130 20.97 -74.71 -27.33
N HIS A 131 20.47 -75.06 -28.53
CA HIS A 131 19.75 -74.13 -29.39
C HIS A 131 18.51 -73.51 -28.72
N ARG A 132 17.70 -74.30 -27.99
CA ARG A 132 16.54 -73.75 -27.24
C ARG A 132 16.96 -72.84 -26.09
N ILE A 133 18.02 -73.20 -25.36
CA ILE A 133 18.57 -72.37 -24.27
C ILE A 133 19.04 -71.02 -24.84
N VAL A 134 19.84 -71.04 -25.91
CA VAL A 134 20.36 -69.82 -26.56
C VAL A 134 19.21 -68.99 -27.14
N ALA A 135 18.23 -69.59 -27.81
CA ALA A 135 17.08 -68.88 -28.34
C ALA A 135 16.25 -68.19 -27.24
N ASN A 136 16.03 -68.85 -26.11
CA ASN A 136 15.36 -68.26 -24.94
C ASN A 136 16.19 -67.11 -24.33
N LEU A 137 17.50 -67.25 -24.22
CA LEU A 137 18.39 -66.18 -23.73
C LEU A 137 18.34 -64.95 -24.64
N VAL A 138 18.38 -65.13 -25.96
CA VAL A 138 18.28 -64.04 -26.93
C VAL A 138 16.91 -63.37 -26.86
N TYR A 139 15.83 -64.16 -26.73
CA TYR A 139 14.48 -63.63 -26.57
C TYR A 139 14.32 -62.84 -25.28
N ASP A 140 14.81 -63.36 -24.15
CA ASP A 140 14.77 -62.68 -22.85
C ASP A 140 15.65 -61.43 -22.85
N ASN A 141 16.82 -61.45 -23.46
CA ASN A 141 17.66 -60.26 -23.62
C ASN A 141 16.97 -59.19 -24.49
N LYS A 142 16.33 -59.56 -25.61
CA LYS A 142 15.54 -58.61 -26.42
C LYS A 142 14.38 -58.01 -25.63
N LYS A 143 13.70 -58.84 -24.83
CA LYS A 143 12.58 -58.40 -23.98
C LYS A 143 13.05 -57.47 -22.86
N MET A 144 14.18 -57.77 -22.22
CA MET A 144 14.79 -56.94 -21.19
C MET A 144 15.32 -55.63 -21.78
N ALA A 145 15.93 -55.66 -22.96
CA ALA A 145 16.34 -54.46 -23.69
C ALA A 145 15.15 -53.55 -24.01
N ALA A 146 14.05 -54.11 -24.55
CA ALA A 146 12.83 -53.35 -24.82
C ALA A 146 12.21 -52.75 -23.53
N LYS A 147 12.27 -53.48 -22.41
CA LYS A 147 11.83 -52.97 -21.10
C LYS A 147 12.74 -51.84 -20.61
N ALA A 148 14.06 -52.00 -20.72
CA ALA A 148 15.04 -50.97 -20.34
C ALA A 148 14.90 -49.71 -21.21
N ASP A 149 14.63 -49.84 -22.50
CA ASP A 149 14.38 -48.70 -23.39
C ASP A 149 13.08 -47.98 -23.05
N LYS A 150 12.02 -48.73 -22.67
CA LYS A 150 10.78 -48.15 -22.15
C LYS A 150 11.03 -47.40 -20.84
N GLU A 151 11.78 -47.96 -19.91
CA GLU A 151 12.16 -47.30 -18.66
C GLU A 151 13.00 -46.04 -18.92
N ARG A 152 13.96 -46.09 -19.85
CA ARG A 152 14.74 -44.92 -20.29
C ARG A 152 13.87 -43.84 -20.92
N SER A 153 12.85 -44.20 -21.70
CA SER A 153 11.90 -43.22 -22.25
C SER A 153 11.04 -42.57 -21.16
N ASN A 154 10.60 -43.34 -20.16
CA ASN A 154 9.87 -42.83 -19.00
C ASN A 154 10.73 -41.90 -18.14
N VAL A 155 12.00 -42.23 -17.91
CA VAL A 155 12.93 -41.36 -17.18
C VAL A 155 13.15 -40.04 -17.93
N ARG A 156 13.28 -40.08 -19.26
CA ARG A 156 13.37 -38.86 -20.08
C ARG A 156 12.11 -38.00 -19.98
N HIS A 157 10.93 -38.62 -20.01
CA HIS A 157 9.66 -37.91 -19.83
C HIS A 157 9.57 -37.23 -18.46
N LEU A 158 9.85 -37.98 -17.38
CA LEU A 158 9.79 -37.45 -16.01
C LEU A 158 10.80 -36.32 -15.78
N ARG A 159 11.99 -36.40 -16.40
CA ARG A 159 12.97 -35.30 -16.35
C ARG A 159 12.42 -34.04 -17.01
N LYS A 160 11.79 -34.17 -18.19
CA LYS A 160 11.19 -33.04 -18.88
C LYS A 160 10.06 -32.40 -18.06
N GLU A 161 9.19 -33.20 -17.46
CA GLU A 161 8.14 -32.69 -16.55
C GLU A 161 8.73 -31.98 -15.33
N LEU A 162 9.84 -32.49 -14.78
CA LEU A 162 10.51 -31.87 -13.64
C LEU A 162 11.15 -30.52 -14.00
N GLU A 163 11.74 -30.41 -15.20
CA GLU A 163 12.23 -29.14 -15.76
C GLU A 163 11.08 -28.14 -15.97
N GLU A 164 9.95 -28.57 -16.53
CA GLU A 164 8.75 -27.74 -16.72
C GLU A 164 8.19 -27.23 -15.37
N LEU A 165 8.13 -28.11 -14.36
CA LEU A 165 7.70 -27.73 -13.01
C LEU A 165 8.68 -26.76 -12.33
N GLN A 166 9.99 -26.90 -12.57
CA GLN A 166 10.98 -25.94 -12.07
C GLN A 166 10.79 -24.55 -12.70
N VAL A 167 10.50 -24.48 -14.00
CA VAL A 167 10.17 -23.21 -14.68
C VAL A 167 8.91 -22.59 -14.09
N GLN A 168 7.85 -23.38 -13.89
CA GLN A 168 6.60 -22.90 -13.26
C GLN A 168 6.82 -22.42 -11.82
N LYS A 169 7.67 -23.10 -11.05
CA LYS A 169 8.06 -22.66 -9.70
C LYS A 169 8.73 -21.29 -9.74
N GLY A 170 9.68 -21.07 -10.65
CA GLY A 170 10.33 -19.78 -10.82
C GLY A 170 9.35 -18.65 -11.19
N GLN A 171 8.37 -18.94 -12.05
CA GLN A 171 7.29 -17.99 -12.37
C GLN A 171 6.44 -17.65 -11.14
N LEU A 172 6.06 -18.65 -10.33
CA LEU A 172 5.31 -18.42 -9.09
C LEU A 172 6.10 -17.60 -8.06
N GLU A 173 7.42 -17.79 -7.97
CA GLU A 173 8.29 -16.98 -7.11
C GLU A 173 8.37 -15.53 -7.59
N LEU A 174 8.45 -15.29 -8.91
CA LEU A 174 8.37 -13.96 -9.49
C LEU A 174 7.02 -13.28 -9.15
N PHE A 175 5.90 -13.99 -9.31
CA PHE A 175 4.58 -13.46 -8.95
C PHE A 175 4.46 -13.15 -7.45
N ARG A 176 5.04 -13.99 -6.58
CA ARG A 176 5.08 -13.72 -5.13
C ARG A 176 5.87 -12.46 -4.81
N HIS A 177 7.01 -12.27 -5.47
CA HIS A 177 7.83 -11.07 -5.30
C HIS A 177 7.08 -9.81 -5.77
N GLN A 178 6.45 -9.85 -6.95
CA GLN A 178 5.60 -8.75 -7.43
C GLN A 178 4.45 -8.44 -6.48
N SER A 179 3.76 -9.47 -5.96
CA SER A 179 2.70 -9.30 -4.96
C SER A 179 3.21 -8.68 -3.65
N ALA A 180 4.44 -8.99 -3.24
CA ALA A 180 5.07 -8.35 -2.07
C ALA A 180 5.35 -6.86 -2.33
N LEU A 181 5.88 -6.51 -3.51
CA LEU A 181 6.11 -5.12 -3.91
C LEU A 181 4.82 -4.30 -3.96
N TYR A 182 3.75 -4.84 -4.56
CA TYR A 182 2.45 -4.17 -4.59
C TYR A 182 1.87 -3.96 -3.20
N ARG A 183 2.02 -4.93 -2.29
CA ARG A 183 1.60 -4.77 -0.88
C ARG A 183 2.39 -3.69 -0.17
N SER A 184 3.71 -3.62 -0.37
CA SER A 184 4.55 -2.54 0.18
C SER A 184 4.08 -1.16 -0.32
N ARG A 185 3.86 -1.03 -1.63
CA ARG A 185 3.36 0.22 -2.23
C ARG A 185 1.97 0.61 -1.69
N LEU A 186 1.09 -0.37 -1.46
CA LEU A 186 -0.22 -0.11 -0.86
C LEU A 186 -0.08 0.43 0.57
N THR A 187 0.83 -0.16 1.37
CA THR A 187 1.08 0.34 2.74
C THR A 187 1.70 1.73 2.77
N GLU A 188 2.54 2.09 1.78
CA GLU A 188 3.05 3.46 1.62
C GLU A 188 1.92 4.44 1.26
N GLN A 189 1.03 4.06 0.35
CA GLN A 189 -0.15 4.86 0.01
C GLN A 189 -1.08 5.06 1.21
N ASP A 190 -1.32 4.03 2.02
CA ASP A 190 -2.11 4.13 3.24
C ASP A 190 -1.48 5.12 4.24
N GLN A 191 -0.15 5.12 4.38
CA GLN A 191 0.55 6.11 5.22
C GLN A 191 0.37 7.54 4.71
N VAL A 192 0.45 7.76 3.39
CA VAL A 192 0.21 9.07 2.78
C VAL A 192 -1.23 9.52 3.00
N VAL A 193 -2.22 8.63 2.84
CA VAL A 193 -3.64 8.93 3.09
C VAL A 193 -3.87 9.30 4.54
N GLU A 194 -3.28 8.56 5.50
CA GLU A 194 -3.37 8.89 6.92
C GLU A 194 -2.71 10.23 7.25
N GLN A 195 -1.58 10.56 6.60
CA GLN A 195 -0.96 11.86 6.76
C GLN A 195 -1.85 12.99 6.22
N LEU A 196 -2.38 12.85 5.00
CA LEU A 196 -3.31 13.82 4.41
C LEU A 196 -4.58 14.00 5.26
N ARG A 197 -5.08 12.93 5.86
CA ARG A 197 -6.21 12.97 6.79
C ARG A 197 -5.89 13.82 8.03
N ARG A 198 -4.73 13.60 8.66
CA ARG A 198 -4.28 14.42 9.80
C ARG A 198 -4.11 15.88 9.40
N ASP A 199 -3.59 16.14 8.21
CA ASP A 199 -3.39 17.50 7.69
C ASP A 199 -4.73 18.20 7.46
N HIS A 200 -5.70 17.49 6.89
CA HIS A 200 -7.08 17.95 6.75
C HIS A 200 -7.72 18.26 8.10
N GLU A 201 -7.57 17.38 9.10
CA GLU A 201 -8.06 17.61 10.47
C GLU A 201 -7.42 18.86 11.12
N ARG A 202 -6.10 19.09 10.89
CA ARG A 202 -5.42 20.31 11.36
C ARG A 202 -5.96 21.57 10.68
N VAL A 203 -6.15 21.54 9.37
CA VAL A 203 -6.73 22.68 8.61
C VAL A 203 -8.17 22.94 9.05
N ALA A 204 -8.99 21.90 9.22
CA ALA A 204 -10.34 22.03 9.73
C ALA A 204 -10.36 22.69 11.12
N HIS A 205 -9.45 22.29 12.02
CA HIS A 205 -9.32 22.94 13.32
C HIS A 205 -8.95 24.42 13.20
N LEU A 206 -7.97 24.77 12.35
CA LEU A 206 -7.61 26.16 12.09
C LEU A 206 -8.78 27.00 11.56
N VAL A 207 -9.58 26.43 10.66
CA VAL A 207 -10.81 27.09 10.15
C VAL A 207 -11.77 27.36 11.31
N THR A 208 -12.03 26.39 12.19
CA THR A 208 -12.93 26.62 13.34
C THR A 208 -12.42 27.71 14.30
N VAL A 209 -11.09 27.79 14.51
CA VAL A 209 -10.47 28.84 15.33
C VAL A 209 -10.63 30.21 14.67
N LEU A 210 -10.39 30.30 13.36
CA LEU A 210 -10.57 31.54 12.60
C LEU A 210 -12.03 31.99 12.56
N GLU A 211 -12.98 31.06 12.42
CA GLU A 211 -14.41 31.36 12.51
C GLU A 211 -14.80 31.92 13.89
N HIS A 212 -14.26 31.35 14.97
CA HIS A 212 -14.50 31.86 16.32
C HIS A 212 -13.94 33.29 16.48
N LYS A 213 -12.71 33.53 16.00
CA LYS A 213 -12.10 34.87 16.02
C LYS A 213 -12.88 35.87 15.16
N ASN A 214 -13.41 35.44 14.02
CA ASN A 214 -14.25 36.28 13.17
C ASN A 214 -15.56 36.66 13.89
N LYS A 215 -16.24 35.70 14.53
CA LYS A 215 -17.41 35.98 15.38
C LYS A 215 -17.08 36.94 16.52
N GLN A 216 -15.92 36.80 17.15
CA GLN A 216 -15.46 37.71 18.19
C GLN A 216 -15.27 39.14 17.65
N LEU A 217 -14.56 39.30 16.52
CA LEU A 217 -14.36 40.59 15.88
C LEU A 217 -15.70 41.21 15.45
N GLN A 218 -16.63 40.42 14.93
CA GLN A 218 -17.97 40.89 14.58
C GLN A 218 -18.71 41.46 15.80
N SER A 219 -18.66 40.76 16.95
CA SER A 219 -19.26 41.25 18.19
C SER A 219 -18.61 42.55 18.70
N GLN A 220 -17.31 42.73 18.45
CA GLN A 220 -16.61 43.98 18.77
C GLN A 220 -17.07 45.12 17.85
N VAL A 221 -17.17 44.88 16.54
CA VAL A 221 -17.69 45.86 15.57
C VAL A 221 -19.10 46.29 15.98
N ASP A 222 -19.99 45.35 16.31
CA ASP A 222 -21.34 45.66 16.76
C ASP A 222 -21.34 46.52 18.06
N SER A 223 -20.44 46.21 19.00
CA SER A 223 -20.28 46.99 20.24
C SER A 223 -19.82 48.42 19.97
N TRP A 224 -18.84 48.60 19.07
CA TRP A 224 -18.37 49.91 18.63
C TRP A 224 -19.44 50.68 17.88
N GLN A 225 -20.21 50.01 17.03
CA GLN A 225 -21.33 50.62 16.32
C GLN A 225 -22.41 51.11 17.28
N ARG A 226 -22.75 50.34 18.32
CA ARG A 226 -23.67 50.79 19.39
C ARG A 226 -23.10 51.97 20.18
N LYS A 227 -21.79 51.99 20.47
CA LYS A 227 -21.14 53.15 21.11
C LYS A 227 -21.22 54.39 20.23
N ARG A 228 -20.93 54.25 18.93
CA ARG A 228 -21.04 55.32 17.94
C ARG A 228 -22.47 55.89 17.90
N GLN A 229 -23.47 55.02 17.79
CA GLN A 229 -24.89 55.45 17.84
C GLN A 229 -25.23 56.24 19.10
N ARG A 230 -24.72 55.82 20.28
CA ARG A 230 -24.92 56.59 21.53
C ARG A 230 -24.27 57.98 21.46
N VAL A 231 -23.06 58.07 20.93
CA VAL A 231 -22.38 59.36 20.74
C VAL A 231 -23.15 60.23 19.75
N ASP A 232 -23.58 59.69 18.61
CA ASP A 232 -24.37 60.40 17.60
C ASP A 232 -25.69 60.91 18.21
N THR A 233 -26.40 60.11 19.01
CA THR A 233 -27.61 60.57 19.72
C THR A 233 -27.33 61.71 20.69
N ARG A 234 -26.16 61.71 21.34
CA ARG A 234 -25.76 62.78 22.26
C ARG A 234 -25.34 64.04 21.52
N ILE A 235 -24.63 63.92 20.40
CA ILE A 235 -24.31 65.03 19.50
C ILE A 235 -25.60 65.68 19.01
N ASN A 236 -26.58 64.88 18.55
CA ASN A 236 -27.86 65.40 18.10
C ASN A 236 -28.64 66.12 19.22
N ALA A 237 -28.62 65.59 20.45
CA ALA A 237 -29.22 66.27 21.60
C ALA A 237 -28.53 67.62 21.90
N LEU A 238 -27.19 67.66 21.87
CA LEU A 238 -26.43 68.90 22.05
C LEU A 238 -26.66 69.91 20.92
N ILE A 239 -26.87 69.46 19.69
CA ILE A 239 -27.25 70.33 18.57
C ILE A 239 -28.60 71.00 18.86
N VAL A 240 -29.60 70.23 19.31
CA VAL A 240 -30.91 70.77 19.69
C VAL A 240 -30.79 71.77 20.85
N GLU A 241 -30.07 71.43 21.92
CA GLU A 241 -29.83 72.35 23.04
C GLU A 241 -29.11 73.63 22.57
N ASN A 242 -28.13 73.51 21.67
CA ASN A 242 -27.43 74.67 21.11
C ASN A 242 -28.37 75.56 20.31
N ASP A 243 -29.27 74.99 19.52
CA ASP A 243 -30.25 75.74 18.74
C ASP A 243 -31.31 76.41 19.62
N GLU A 244 -31.72 75.77 20.72
CA GLU A 244 -32.56 76.36 21.76
C GLU A 244 -31.85 77.55 22.44
N LEU A 245 -30.58 77.39 22.83
CA LEU A 245 -29.80 78.48 23.42
C LEU A 245 -29.60 79.64 22.42
N LYS A 246 -29.33 79.35 21.15
CA LYS A 246 -29.30 80.38 20.10
C LYS A 246 -30.64 81.09 19.98
N GLN A 247 -31.75 80.37 20.09
CA GLN A 247 -33.09 80.97 20.07
C GLN A 247 -33.31 81.87 21.29
N GLN A 248 -32.95 81.41 22.49
CA GLN A 248 -33.02 82.21 23.72
C GLN A 248 -32.14 83.46 23.62
N LEU A 249 -30.94 83.36 23.03
CA LEU A 249 -30.06 84.50 22.79
C LEU A 249 -30.68 85.48 21.79
N ARG A 250 -31.30 85.01 20.71
CA ARG A 250 -32.06 85.86 19.79
C ARG A 250 -33.22 86.57 20.49
N ASP A 251 -33.94 85.88 21.38
CA ASP A 251 -35.03 86.47 22.16
C ASP A 251 -34.53 87.49 23.19
N ALA A 252 -33.43 87.20 23.88
CA ALA A 252 -32.77 88.13 24.78
C ALA A 252 -32.27 89.36 24.02
N GLY A 253 -31.63 89.18 22.87
CA GLY A 253 -31.20 90.26 21.99
C GLY A 253 -32.38 91.09 21.45
N ARG A 254 -33.53 90.46 21.14
CA ARG A 254 -34.78 91.18 20.82
C ARG A 254 -35.26 92.03 22.00
N LYS A 255 -35.27 91.48 23.22
CA LYS A 255 -35.65 92.21 24.45
C LYS A 255 -34.67 93.35 24.75
N GLU A 256 -33.38 93.11 24.59
CA GLU A 256 -32.34 94.11 24.74
C GLU A 256 -32.49 95.21 23.71
N ALA A 257 -32.70 94.89 22.43
CA ALA A 257 -32.99 95.86 21.39
C ALA A 257 -34.27 96.67 21.70
N GLU A 258 -35.31 96.05 22.25
CA GLU A 258 -36.53 96.74 22.70
C GLU A 258 -36.24 97.69 23.89
N LEU A 259 -35.42 97.25 24.87
CA LEU A 259 -34.99 98.07 25.99
C LEU A 259 -34.07 99.21 25.54
N VAL A 260 -33.12 98.95 24.65
CA VAL A 260 -32.26 99.94 24.00
C VAL A 260 -33.11 100.89 23.19
N LYS A 261 -34.16 100.44 22.50
CA LYS A 261 -35.09 101.32 21.79
C LYS A 261 -35.86 102.22 22.76
N ARG A 262 -36.28 101.70 23.92
CA ARG A 262 -36.91 102.48 25.01
C ARG A 262 -35.92 103.45 25.66
N LEU A 263 -34.68 103.03 25.89
CA LEU A 263 -33.59 103.85 26.39
C LEU A 263 -33.18 104.89 25.35
N ALA A 264 -33.16 104.57 24.06
CA ALA A 264 -32.86 105.48 22.97
C ALA A 264 -34.03 106.40 22.63
N SER A 265 -35.27 106.06 22.98
CA SER A 265 -36.39 107.01 23.01
C SER A 265 -36.29 107.92 24.23
N ALA A 266 -35.95 107.40 25.42
CA ALA A 266 -35.71 108.21 26.63
C ALA A 266 -34.46 109.10 26.52
N VAL A 267 -33.40 108.59 25.87
CA VAL A 267 -32.18 109.30 25.52
C VAL A 267 -32.43 110.19 24.31
N ARG A 268 -33.36 109.90 23.38
CA ARG A 268 -33.80 110.91 22.39
C ARG A 268 -34.58 112.03 23.05
N GLU A 269 -35.39 111.75 24.06
CA GLU A 269 -36.06 112.74 24.91
C GLU A 269 -35.06 113.55 25.75
N MET A 270 -33.94 112.96 26.19
CA MET A 270 -32.84 113.64 26.89
C MET A 270 -31.87 114.38 25.93
N ALA A 271 -31.57 113.80 24.77
CA ALA A 271 -30.62 114.27 23.77
C ALA A 271 -31.26 115.23 22.76
N SER A 272 -32.58 115.50 22.86
CA SER A 272 -33.18 116.75 22.39
C SER A 272 -32.52 118.01 22.98
N SER A 273 -31.59 117.87 23.94
CA SER A 273 -30.80 118.99 24.45
C SER A 273 -29.31 119.04 24.07
N LEU A 274 -28.62 118.00 23.56
CA LEU A 274 -27.17 118.12 23.28
C LEU A 274 -26.64 117.23 22.14
N LEU A 275 -26.20 117.93 21.08
CA LEU A 275 -25.19 117.61 20.05
C LEU A 275 -25.41 116.40 19.11
N PRO A 276 -25.79 116.65 17.85
CA PRO A 276 -25.79 115.65 16.78
C PRO A 276 -24.65 115.92 15.78
N ARG A 277 -23.53 115.18 15.84
CA ARG A 277 -22.65 115.03 14.64
C ARG A 277 -21.58 113.92 14.63
N SER A 278 -21.39 113.12 15.70
CA SER A 278 -20.26 112.16 15.77
C SER A 278 -20.66 110.66 15.76
N LEU A 279 -21.94 110.29 15.73
CA LEU A 279 -22.35 108.89 15.89
C LEU A 279 -22.52 108.09 14.58
N ALA A 280 -22.67 108.74 13.43
CA ALA A 280 -22.95 108.05 12.17
C ALA A 280 -21.76 107.22 11.63
N TRP A 281 -20.51 107.68 11.82
CA TRP A 281 -19.34 106.98 11.31
C TRP A 281 -18.98 105.72 12.12
N MET A 282 -19.38 105.67 13.39
CA MET A 282 -19.17 104.49 14.25
C MET A 282 -20.17 103.38 13.92
N ASP A 283 -21.45 103.71 13.66
CA ASP A 283 -22.45 102.73 13.21
C ASP A 283 -22.09 102.15 11.84
N ASP A 284 -21.61 102.98 10.90
CA ASP A 284 -21.15 102.50 9.60
C ASP A 284 -19.93 101.56 9.71
N ALA A 285 -19.00 101.86 10.64
CA ALA A 285 -17.83 101.02 10.90
C ALA A 285 -18.22 99.68 11.58
N LEU A 286 -19.17 99.71 12.51
CA LEU A 286 -19.64 98.51 13.20
C LEU A 286 -20.40 97.58 12.23
N HIS A 287 -21.26 98.13 11.39
CA HIS A 287 -21.95 97.37 10.35
C HIS A 287 -21.03 96.87 9.24
N ALA A 288 -19.87 97.51 9.01
CA ALA A 288 -18.85 97.00 8.10
C ALA A 288 -18.14 95.77 8.70
N GLU A 289 -17.77 95.83 9.99
CA GLU A 289 -17.19 94.69 10.73
C GLU A 289 -18.16 93.51 10.85
N GLU A 290 -19.44 93.76 11.16
CA GLU A 290 -20.47 92.70 11.22
C GLU A 290 -20.65 91.99 9.87
N ARG A 291 -20.66 92.75 8.76
CA ARG A 291 -20.70 92.18 7.41
C ARG A 291 -19.46 91.34 7.12
N GLN A 292 -18.28 91.82 7.52
CA GLN A 292 -17.03 91.08 7.33
C GLN A 292 -16.99 89.79 8.16
N LEU A 293 -17.51 89.81 9.39
CA LEU A 293 -17.62 88.61 10.24
C LEU A 293 -18.66 87.62 9.70
N ALA A 294 -19.80 88.11 9.17
CA ALA A 294 -20.79 87.27 8.53
C ALA A 294 -20.23 86.58 7.28
N GLU A 295 -19.47 87.30 6.45
CA GLU A 295 -18.78 86.75 5.29
C GLU A 295 -17.74 85.69 5.70
N LYS A 296 -16.90 85.98 6.71
CA LYS A 296 -15.93 85.00 7.24
C LYS A 296 -16.61 83.74 7.79
N ARG A 297 -17.74 83.87 8.49
CA ARG A 297 -18.52 82.71 8.95
C ARG A 297 -19.07 81.91 7.77
N SER A 298 -19.64 82.57 6.77
CA SER A 298 -20.12 81.91 5.55
C SER A 298 -19.03 81.07 4.90
N ILE A 299 -17.84 81.66 4.70
CA ILE A 299 -16.67 80.98 4.13
C ILE A 299 -16.25 79.77 4.97
N LEU A 300 -16.22 79.89 6.31
CA LEU A 300 -15.86 78.78 7.19
C LEU A 300 -16.83 77.59 7.11
N THR A 301 -18.13 77.86 6.97
CA THR A 301 -19.14 76.80 6.76
C THR A 301 -18.95 76.10 5.42
N GLU A 302 -18.66 76.87 4.37
CA GLU A 302 -18.42 76.31 3.03
C GLU A 302 -17.15 75.46 3.01
N VAL A 303 -16.08 75.91 3.67
CA VAL A 303 -14.84 75.13 3.84
C VAL A 303 -15.09 73.84 4.64
N HIS A 304 -15.86 73.89 5.73
CA HIS A 304 -16.22 72.68 6.47
C HIS A 304 -16.99 71.68 5.62
N HIS A 305 -17.95 72.15 4.83
CA HIS A 305 -18.73 71.28 3.96
C HIS A 305 -17.84 70.57 2.92
N VAL A 306 -16.93 71.31 2.28
CA VAL A 306 -15.96 70.73 1.33
C VAL A 306 -15.05 69.72 2.02
N LEU A 307 -14.58 69.99 3.25
CA LEU A 307 -13.75 69.05 3.99
C LEU A 307 -14.52 67.77 4.36
N ASP A 308 -15.78 67.88 4.77
CA ASP A 308 -16.63 66.72 5.09
C ASP A 308 -16.89 65.86 3.83
N GLU A 309 -17.14 66.48 2.68
CA GLU A 309 -17.27 65.78 1.40
C GLU A 309 -15.96 65.07 1.02
N MET A 310 -14.81 65.74 1.13
CA MET A 310 -13.51 65.13 0.84
C MET A 310 -13.20 63.96 1.77
N VAL A 311 -13.50 64.06 3.07
CA VAL A 311 -13.30 62.96 4.03
C VAL A 311 -14.22 61.79 3.67
N TYR A 312 -15.47 62.05 3.32
CA TYR A 312 -16.41 61.02 2.88
C TYR A 312 -15.93 60.30 1.62
N ASP A 313 -15.43 61.04 0.62
CA ASP A 313 -14.92 60.47 -0.62
C ASP A 313 -13.67 59.61 -0.38
N VAL A 314 -12.73 60.06 0.46
CA VAL A 314 -11.53 59.29 0.83
C VAL A 314 -11.90 58.01 1.59
N GLU A 315 -12.81 58.09 2.56
CA GLU A 315 -13.27 56.91 3.30
C GLU A 315 -14.01 55.91 2.39
N THR A 316 -14.84 56.43 1.48
CA THR A 316 -15.61 55.60 0.54
C THR A 316 -14.67 54.91 -0.44
N HIS A 317 -13.73 55.64 -1.02
CA HIS A 317 -12.73 55.09 -1.93
C HIS A 317 -11.85 54.02 -1.24
N ALA A 318 -11.41 54.27 0.00
CA ALA A 318 -10.64 53.28 0.76
C ALA A 318 -11.42 51.99 0.99
N ARG A 319 -12.73 52.08 1.34
CA ARG A 319 -13.61 50.92 1.50
C ARG A 319 -13.84 50.19 0.18
N GLU A 320 -14.03 50.90 -0.92
CA GLU A 320 -14.20 50.30 -2.25
C GLU A 320 -12.96 49.54 -2.70
N CYS A 321 -11.77 50.11 -2.49
CA CYS A 321 -10.49 49.45 -2.73
C CYS A 321 -10.32 48.19 -1.87
N GLU A 322 -10.69 48.23 -0.59
CA GLU A 322 -10.64 47.06 0.28
C GLU A 322 -11.63 45.96 -0.15
N VAL A 323 -12.85 46.33 -0.53
CA VAL A 323 -13.85 45.39 -1.07
C VAL A 323 -13.38 44.78 -2.39
N ALA A 324 -12.76 45.58 -3.27
CA ALA A 324 -12.19 45.08 -4.53
C ALA A 324 -11.07 44.06 -4.28
N ARG A 325 -10.16 44.35 -3.33
CA ARG A 325 -9.11 43.42 -2.90
C ARG A 325 -9.69 42.12 -2.34
N LEU A 326 -10.64 42.20 -1.40
CA LEU A 326 -11.27 41.02 -0.81
C LEU A 326 -12.03 40.17 -1.83
N ARG A 327 -12.67 40.80 -2.84
CA ARG A 327 -13.30 40.07 -3.95
C ARG A 327 -12.27 39.35 -4.82
N HIS A 328 -11.12 39.98 -5.07
CA HIS A 328 -10.03 39.35 -5.80
C HIS A 328 -9.48 38.14 -5.02
N ASP A 329 -9.17 38.31 -3.73
CA ASP A 329 -8.67 37.23 -2.86
C ASP A 329 -9.67 36.06 -2.76
N LEU A 330 -10.96 36.37 -2.65
CA LEU A 330 -12.04 35.37 -2.66
C LEU A 330 -12.16 34.65 -4.02
N GLY A 331 -11.91 35.36 -5.12
CA GLY A 331 -11.81 34.78 -6.45
C GLY A 331 -10.65 33.78 -6.55
N VAL A 332 -9.46 34.16 -6.11
CA VAL A 332 -8.27 33.30 -6.07
C VAL A 332 -8.48 32.08 -5.17
N ALA A 333 -9.10 32.25 -3.99
CA ALA A 333 -9.41 31.15 -3.09
C ALA A 333 -10.42 30.15 -3.71
N ARG A 334 -11.38 30.64 -4.50
CA ARG A 334 -12.34 29.78 -5.20
C ARG A 334 -11.69 28.99 -6.33
N THR A 335 -10.77 29.59 -7.08
CA THR A 335 -10.05 28.87 -8.14
C THR A 335 -9.15 27.79 -7.57
N THR A 336 -8.44 28.06 -6.48
CA THR A 336 -7.59 27.04 -5.82
C THR A 336 -8.41 25.89 -5.24
N ILE A 337 -9.57 26.16 -4.63
CA ILE A 337 -10.49 25.10 -4.17
C ILE A 337 -10.94 24.24 -5.35
N ALA A 338 -11.30 24.84 -6.49
CA ALA A 338 -11.74 24.09 -7.67
C ALA A 338 -10.62 23.20 -8.24
N GLU A 339 -9.37 23.66 -8.22
CA GLU A 339 -8.19 22.86 -8.61
C GLU A 339 -7.97 21.66 -7.67
N TYR A 340 -8.12 21.85 -6.36
CA TYR A 340 -8.02 20.77 -5.38
C TYR A 340 -9.14 19.73 -5.57
N GLU A 341 -10.38 20.16 -5.80
CA GLU A 341 -11.50 19.25 -6.09
C GLU A 341 -11.25 18.42 -7.36
N GLU A 342 -10.70 19.02 -8.42
CA GLU A 342 -10.36 18.31 -9.65
C GLU A 342 -9.21 17.31 -9.45
N ARG A 343 -8.21 17.68 -8.64
CA ARG A 343 -7.13 16.76 -8.27
C ARG A 343 -7.65 15.59 -7.45
N GLU A 344 -8.55 15.83 -6.50
CA GLU A 344 -9.21 14.77 -5.72
C GLU A 344 -10.01 13.82 -6.62
N ARG A 345 -10.80 14.35 -7.56
CA ARG A 345 -11.51 13.53 -8.56
C ARG A 345 -10.57 12.66 -9.39
N THR A 346 -9.39 13.16 -9.71
CA THR A 346 -8.37 12.42 -10.46
C THR A 346 -7.76 11.30 -9.61
N LEU A 347 -7.39 11.57 -8.36
CA LEU A 347 -6.87 10.57 -7.43
C LEU A 347 -7.90 9.46 -7.13
N ILE A 348 -9.20 9.80 -7.03
CA ILE A 348 -10.27 8.81 -6.86
C ILE A 348 -10.34 7.87 -8.07
N ARG A 349 -10.20 8.40 -9.30
CA ARG A 349 -10.16 7.59 -10.53
C ARG A 349 -8.94 6.68 -10.57
N GLU A 350 -7.75 7.21 -10.33
CA GLU A 350 -6.50 6.44 -10.27
C GLU A 350 -6.58 5.31 -9.23
N ARG A 351 -7.18 5.58 -8.06
CA ARG A 351 -7.40 4.57 -7.02
C ARG A 351 -8.37 3.48 -7.48
N GLN A 352 -9.45 3.85 -8.16
CA GLN A 352 -10.42 2.89 -8.68
C GLN A 352 -9.79 1.99 -9.75
N GLU A 353 -9.00 2.57 -10.66
CA GLU A 353 -8.24 1.82 -11.68
C GLU A 353 -7.25 0.84 -11.03
N ALA A 354 -6.55 1.27 -9.96
CA ALA A 354 -5.65 0.39 -9.22
C ALA A 354 -6.40 -0.78 -8.55
N TYR A 355 -7.58 -0.55 -7.97
CA TYR A 355 -8.42 -1.61 -7.42
C TYR A 355 -8.90 -2.59 -8.50
N ASP A 356 -9.33 -2.09 -9.65
CA ASP A 356 -9.79 -2.92 -10.77
C ASP A 356 -8.65 -3.77 -11.34
N PHE A 357 -7.43 -3.20 -11.43
CA PHE A 357 -6.22 -3.92 -11.81
C PHE A 357 -5.86 -5.01 -10.79
N ALA A 358 -5.84 -4.69 -9.49
CA ALA A 358 -5.58 -5.68 -8.43
C ALA A 358 -6.59 -6.84 -8.50
N ARG A 359 -7.87 -6.54 -8.71
CA ARG A 359 -8.93 -7.54 -8.87
C ARG A 359 -8.79 -8.38 -10.14
N GLN A 360 -8.23 -7.82 -11.22
CA GLN A 360 -7.87 -8.58 -12.42
C GLN A 360 -6.73 -9.56 -12.13
N VAL A 361 -5.66 -9.10 -11.47
CA VAL A 361 -4.52 -9.94 -11.07
C VAL A 361 -4.95 -11.06 -10.13
N GLU A 362 -5.84 -10.79 -9.17
CA GLU A 362 -6.42 -11.84 -8.30
C GLU A 362 -7.19 -12.89 -9.09
N ARG A 363 -8.00 -12.48 -10.08
CA ARG A 363 -8.73 -13.42 -10.95
C ARG A 363 -7.77 -14.29 -11.76
N GLU A 364 -6.75 -13.69 -12.37
CA GLU A 364 -5.73 -14.42 -13.12
C GLU A 364 -4.93 -15.39 -12.22
N GLY A 365 -4.60 -14.97 -10.99
CA GLY A 365 -3.97 -15.80 -9.98
C GLY A 365 -4.84 -17.00 -9.58
N HIS A 366 -6.15 -16.80 -9.41
CA HIS A 366 -7.11 -17.87 -9.14
C HIS A 366 -7.21 -18.85 -10.32
N GLU A 367 -7.34 -18.38 -11.55
CA GLU A 367 -7.35 -19.23 -12.75
C GLU A 367 -6.07 -20.06 -12.89
N LEU A 368 -4.90 -19.46 -12.62
CA LEU A 368 -3.63 -20.17 -12.64
C LEU A 368 -3.56 -21.25 -11.56
N MET A 369 -4.06 -20.96 -10.36
CA MET A 369 -4.11 -21.92 -9.26
C MET A 369 -5.04 -23.10 -9.58
N GLU A 370 -6.20 -22.84 -10.18
CA GLU A 370 -7.12 -23.89 -10.63
C GLU A 370 -6.46 -24.80 -11.68
N ARG A 371 -5.77 -24.22 -12.67
CA ARG A 371 -4.98 -25.01 -13.66
C ARG A 371 -3.89 -25.83 -13.00
N LEU A 372 -3.19 -25.27 -12.01
CA LEU A 372 -2.16 -25.99 -11.27
C LEU A 372 -2.76 -27.16 -10.47
N GLN A 373 -3.89 -26.95 -9.79
CA GLN A 373 -4.59 -28.00 -9.05
C GLN A 373 -5.06 -29.12 -9.98
N GLU A 374 -5.56 -28.78 -11.17
CA GLU A 374 -5.98 -29.77 -12.17
C GLU A 374 -4.78 -30.58 -12.68
N ASN A 375 -3.66 -29.93 -13.01
CA ASN A 375 -2.43 -30.64 -13.37
C ASN A 375 -1.93 -31.54 -12.23
N LEU A 376 -2.01 -31.07 -10.97
CA LEU A 376 -1.62 -31.85 -9.80
C LEU A 376 -2.51 -33.09 -9.63
N ARG A 377 -3.82 -32.98 -9.89
CA ARG A 377 -4.75 -34.12 -9.90
C ARG A 377 -4.39 -35.14 -10.97
N VAL A 378 -4.04 -34.69 -12.17
CA VAL A 378 -3.59 -35.58 -13.26
C VAL A 378 -2.31 -36.32 -12.85
N VAL A 379 -1.31 -35.60 -12.32
CA VAL A 379 -0.04 -36.20 -11.86
C VAL A 379 -0.26 -37.19 -10.72
N THR A 380 -1.09 -36.86 -9.72
CA THR A 380 -1.42 -37.78 -8.63
C THR A 380 -2.19 -39.01 -9.10
N ALA A 381 -3.12 -38.86 -10.05
CA ALA A 381 -3.80 -40.00 -10.67
C ALA A 381 -2.84 -40.91 -11.44
N GLU A 382 -1.88 -40.36 -12.19
CA GLU A 382 -0.85 -41.13 -12.90
C GLU A 382 0.14 -41.81 -11.94
N LEU A 383 0.52 -41.15 -10.84
CA LEU A 383 1.32 -41.77 -9.78
C LEU A 383 0.57 -42.92 -9.11
N ALA A 384 -0.71 -42.75 -8.77
CA ALA A 384 -1.54 -43.81 -8.19
C ALA A 384 -1.67 -45.02 -9.14
N LYS A 385 -1.80 -44.79 -10.45
CA LYS A 385 -1.73 -45.86 -11.47
C LYS A 385 -0.39 -46.59 -11.41
N LYS A 386 0.74 -45.87 -11.31
CA LYS A 386 2.09 -46.47 -11.23
C LYS A 386 2.33 -47.21 -9.91
N ASP A 387 1.85 -46.71 -8.78
CA ASP A 387 1.94 -47.38 -7.48
C ASP A 387 1.08 -48.65 -7.46
N SER A 388 -0.07 -48.67 -8.14
CA SER A 388 -0.83 -49.91 -8.32
C SER A 388 -0.06 -50.95 -9.15
N VAL A 389 0.68 -50.52 -10.18
CA VAL A 389 1.54 -51.39 -11.00
C VAL A 389 2.75 -51.88 -10.19
N PHE A 390 3.35 -51.04 -9.36
CA PHE A 390 4.44 -51.43 -8.47
C PHE A 390 3.97 -52.37 -7.35
N ALA A 391 2.82 -52.09 -6.71
CA ALA A 391 2.21 -52.96 -5.71
C ALA A 391 1.80 -54.32 -6.31
N MET A 392 1.28 -54.36 -7.55
CA MET A 392 1.02 -55.61 -8.26
C MET A 392 2.30 -56.37 -8.62
N SER A 393 3.44 -55.68 -8.80
CA SER A 393 4.74 -56.33 -9.05
C SER A 393 5.42 -56.85 -7.77
N LEU A 394 5.25 -56.15 -6.64
CA LEU A 394 5.83 -56.51 -5.33
C LEU A 394 4.99 -57.55 -4.57
N THR A 395 3.69 -57.66 -4.86
CA THR A 395 2.83 -58.72 -4.30
C THR A 395 2.98 -60.07 -5.00
N SER A 396 3.88 -60.20 -5.99
CA SER A 396 4.32 -61.50 -6.49
C SER A 396 5.10 -62.23 -5.39
N ARG A 397 4.37 -62.97 -4.53
CA ARG A 397 4.93 -63.82 -3.45
C ARG A 397 6.09 -64.71 -3.91
N SER A 398 6.12 -65.07 -5.20
CA SER A 398 7.19 -65.90 -5.80
C SER A 398 8.52 -65.17 -5.98
N LEU A 399 8.53 -63.83 -6.08
CA LEU A 399 9.72 -63.03 -6.33
C LEU A 399 10.32 -62.56 -5.01
N MET A 400 9.48 -62.15 -4.06
CA MET A 400 9.87 -61.83 -2.68
C MET A 400 10.43 -63.06 -1.95
N GLY A 401 9.82 -64.24 -2.16
CA GLY A 401 10.36 -65.51 -1.66
C GLY A 401 11.77 -65.79 -2.18
N ARG A 402 12.03 -65.58 -3.48
CA ARG A 402 13.35 -65.83 -4.10
C ARG A 402 14.43 -64.84 -3.68
N VAL A 403 14.08 -63.57 -3.46
CA VAL A 403 15.03 -62.57 -2.94
C VAL A 403 15.40 -62.88 -1.48
N HIS A 404 14.43 -63.30 -0.65
CA HIS A 404 14.72 -63.76 0.71
C HIS A 404 15.64 -65.00 0.73
N THR A 405 15.49 -65.93 -0.22
CA THR A 405 16.37 -67.10 -0.33
C THR A 405 17.78 -66.74 -0.83
N LEU A 406 17.90 -65.77 -1.75
CA LEU A 406 19.21 -65.37 -2.30
C LEU A 406 20.05 -64.54 -1.32
N PHE A 407 19.43 -63.80 -0.41
CA PHE A 407 20.13 -62.95 0.56
C PHE A 407 20.12 -63.51 2.00
N GLY A 408 19.68 -64.76 2.19
CA GLY A 408 19.71 -65.41 3.52
C GLY A 408 18.92 -64.69 4.61
N MET A 409 17.95 -63.84 4.23
CA MET A 409 17.17 -63.05 5.17
C MET A 409 16.06 -63.93 5.77
N PRO A 410 16.06 -64.17 7.11
CA PRO A 410 15.08 -65.02 7.76
C PRO A 410 13.65 -64.53 7.48
N GLN A 411 12.81 -65.46 7.07
CA GLN A 411 11.44 -65.21 6.66
C GLN A 411 10.62 -64.72 7.87
N PRO A 412 9.97 -63.54 7.82
CA PRO A 412 9.16 -63.09 8.94
C PRO A 412 7.93 -64.01 9.08
N ALA A 413 7.79 -64.60 10.26
CA ALA A 413 6.61 -65.36 10.64
C ALA A 413 5.38 -64.45 10.53
N ILE A 414 4.44 -64.84 9.68
CA ILE A 414 3.20 -64.13 9.43
C ILE A 414 2.33 -64.27 10.69
N LEU A 415 2.27 -63.21 11.49
CA LEU A 415 1.19 -63.00 12.44
C LEU A 415 -0.05 -62.53 11.66
N SER A 416 -1.12 -63.25 11.89
CA SER A 416 -2.47 -63.03 11.38
C SER A 416 -3.04 -61.67 11.81
N ASN A 417 -3.64 -60.99 10.82
CA ASN A 417 -4.72 -60.00 10.87
C ASN A 417 -5.21 -59.54 12.25
N ASP A 418 -5.19 -58.22 12.46
CA ASP A 418 -6.39 -57.53 12.94
C ASP A 418 -6.55 -56.15 12.27
N ASN A 419 -7.77 -55.91 11.78
CA ASN A 419 -8.22 -54.71 11.10
C ASN A 419 -8.56 -53.60 12.12
N LYS A 420 -8.06 -52.38 11.91
CA LYS A 420 -8.91 -51.16 11.96
C LYS A 420 -8.22 -49.90 11.44
N ARG A 421 -8.91 -49.28 10.47
CA ARG A 421 -8.82 -47.87 10.06
C ARG A 421 -8.86 -46.95 11.29
N SER A 422 -8.06 -45.88 11.34
CA SER A 422 -8.34 -44.56 10.75
C SER A 422 -7.48 -43.44 11.36
N SER A 423 -7.23 -42.42 10.52
CA SER A 423 -6.95 -41.00 10.83
C SER A 423 -5.59 -40.61 11.41
N GLU A 424 -4.70 -40.40 10.46
CA GLU A 424 -3.70 -39.34 10.33
C GLU A 424 -4.20 -37.94 10.78
N SER A 425 -3.43 -37.27 11.64
CA SER A 425 -3.31 -35.80 11.63
C SER A 425 -1.96 -35.39 12.22
N SER A 426 -1.11 -34.98 11.30
CA SER A 426 0.18 -34.31 11.45
C SER A 426 0.13 -33.09 12.37
N ARG A 427 1.16 -32.91 13.22
CA ARG A 427 1.74 -31.58 13.50
C ARG A 427 3.18 -31.68 14.05
N ARG A 428 4.10 -31.30 13.15
CA ARG A 428 5.28 -30.45 13.34
C ARG A 428 6.13 -30.65 14.60
N ARG A 429 7.39 -31.05 14.40
CA ARG A 429 8.54 -30.40 15.06
C ARG A 429 9.73 -30.27 14.12
N SER A 430 10.32 -29.08 14.17
CA SER A 430 11.75 -28.82 14.07
C SER A 430 12.06 -27.79 15.18
N PRO A 431 13.33 -27.43 15.44
CA PRO A 431 14.22 -28.21 16.31
C PRO A 431 14.93 -27.33 17.35
N THR A 432 15.35 -27.85 18.49
CA THR A 432 16.49 -27.28 19.25
C THR A 432 16.94 -28.18 20.40
N GLU A 433 18.26 -28.40 20.45
CA GLU A 433 19.13 -28.45 21.63
C GLU A 433 18.97 -29.55 22.70
N THR A 434 19.92 -30.49 22.70
CA THR A 434 20.95 -30.72 23.74
C THR A 434 21.43 -32.18 23.73
N PRO A 435 22.75 -32.47 23.87
CA PRO A 435 23.24 -33.81 24.11
C PRO A 435 23.74 -33.94 25.55
N VAL A 436 23.08 -34.75 26.39
CA VAL A 436 23.74 -35.31 27.57
C VAL A 436 23.26 -36.74 27.80
N SER A 437 24.23 -37.66 27.71
CA SER A 437 24.38 -38.87 28.51
C SER A 437 23.17 -39.81 28.66
N SER A 438 23.21 -40.95 27.96
CA SER A 438 22.74 -42.23 28.50
C SER A 438 23.02 -43.36 27.51
N ALA A 439 24.16 -44.03 27.65
CA ALA A 439 24.41 -45.33 27.03
C ALA A 439 25.44 -46.15 27.83
N TYR A 440 25.21 -46.27 29.15
CA TYR A 440 25.76 -47.33 29.98
C TYR A 440 24.61 -48.28 30.35
N ALA A 441 24.14 -49.09 29.41
CA ALA A 441 23.29 -50.25 29.70
C ALA A 441 23.16 -51.14 28.45
N ARG A 442 23.46 -52.44 28.61
CA ARG A 442 23.44 -53.52 27.60
C ARG A 442 24.66 -53.45 26.68
N VAL A 443 25.75 -54.16 26.96
CA VAL A 443 25.87 -55.62 26.82
C VAL A 443 26.82 -56.16 27.90
N ARG A 444 26.25 -56.63 29.01
CA ARG A 444 26.94 -57.45 30.02
C ARG A 444 25.99 -58.59 30.40
N ALA A 445 25.74 -59.48 29.45
CA ALA A 445 24.95 -60.68 29.62
C ALA A 445 25.37 -61.67 28.54
N LEU A 446 26.48 -62.39 28.77
CA LEU A 446 26.87 -63.67 28.14
C LEU A 446 28.29 -64.07 28.63
N LYS A 447 28.53 -64.03 29.95
CA LYS A 447 29.77 -64.55 30.54
C LYS A 447 29.56 -65.12 31.95
N GLU A 448 28.51 -65.91 32.14
CA GLU A 448 28.28 -66.68 33.36
C GLU A 448 27.57 -67.99 33.03
N ARG A 449 28.25 -68.88 32.28
CA ARG A 449 27.87 -70.30 32.25
C ARG A 449 29.01 -71.15 31.68
N SER A 450 30.07 -71.36 32.46
CA SER A 450 30.99 -72.50 32.35
C SER A 450 32.08 -72.39 33.42
N GLN A 451 31.72 -72.63 34.68
CA GLN A 451 32.65 -73.03 35.72
C GLN A 451 32.02 -74.15 36.55
N SER A 452 32.84 -75.17 36.82
CA SER A 452 32.70 -76.17 37.87
C SER A 452 31.57 -77.18 37.78
N THR A 453 31.80 -78.24 37.02
CA THR A 453 31.51 -79.60 37.52
C THR A 453 32.85 -80.27 37.84
N ALA A 454 33.26 -80.20 39.10
CA ALA A 454 34.27 -81.07 39.66
C ALA A 454 33.70 -82.51 39.64
N ILE A 455 34.15 -83.31 38.66
CA ILE A 455 33.82 -84.73 38.59
C ILE A 455 34.68 -85.42 39.65
N THR A 456 34.07 -85.71 40.79
CA THR A 456 34.55 -86.73 41.72
C THR A 456 34.55 -88.08 41.01
N PRO A 457 35.62 -88.89 41.06
CA PRO A 457 35.68 -90.14 40.32
C PRO A 457 34.63 -91.11 40.86
N SER A 458 33.67 -91.45 40.00
CA SER A 458 32.64 -92.46 40.26
C SER A 458 33.30 -93.83 40.48
N GLU A 459 32.75 -94.67 41.35
CA GLU A 459 33.25 -96.04 41.60
C GLU A 459 33.40 -96.90 40.32
N LYS A 460 32.71 -96.51 39.23
CA LYS A 460 32.90 -97.11 37.90
C LYS A 460 34.27 -96.83 37.27
N GLU A 461 34.89 -95.67 37.53
CA GLU A 461 36.25 -95.37 37.06
C GLU A 461 37.30 -96.19 37.82
N LYS A 462 37.11 -96.43 39.13
CA LYS A 462 37.98 -97.34 39.89
C LYS A 462 37.90 -98.79 39.38
N ALA A 463 36.72 -99.25 38.95
CA ALA A 463 36.55 -100.57 38.33
C ALA A 463 37.14 -100.65 36.90
N GLN A 464 37.14 -99.55 36.15
CA GLN A 464 37.77 -99.46 34.83
C GLN A 464 39.30 -99.36 34.92
N LEU A 465 39.84 -98.64 35.92
CA LEU A 465 41.27 -98.62 36.25
C LEU A 465 41.77 -100.01 36.69
N ALA A 466 41.00 -100.75 37.49
CA ALA A 466 41.34 -102.11 37.90
C ALA A 466 41.36 -103.11 36.71
N ARG A 467 40.43 -102.97 35.75
CA ARG A 467 40.44 -103.76 34.50
C ARG A 467 41.59 -103.35 33.57
N ALA A 468 41.91 -102.06 33.51
CA ALA A 468 43.06 -101.56 32.75
C ALA A 468 44.39 -102.09 33.31
N GLU A 469 44.55 -102.15 34.64
CA GLU A 469 45.73 -102.74 35.30
C GLU A 469 45.87 -104.26 35.03
N GLN A 470 44.75 -104.98 34.93
CA GLN A 470 44.75 -106.41 34.61
C GLN A 470 45.15 -106.67 33.15
N ILE A 471 44.73 -105.81 32.22
CA ILE A 471 45.14 -105.85 30.82
C ILE A 471 46.63 -105.50 30.71
N VAL A 472 47.12 -104.46 31.39
CA VAL A 472 48.53 -104.06 31.40
C VAL A 472 49.47 -105.17 31.90
N LYS A 473 49.03 -105.99 32.85
CA LYS A 473 49.78 -107.17 33.34
C LYS A 473 49.83 -108.35 32.36
N SER A 474 48.92 -108.40 31.38
CA SER A 474 48.84 -109.47 30.36
C SER A 474 49.55 -109.14 29.05
N LEU A 475 49.99 -107.90 28.88
CA LEU A 475 50.67 -107.44 27.68
C LEU A 475 52.14 -107.86 27.68
N LYS A 476 52.62 -108.33 26.54
CA LYS A 476 54.04 -108.63 26.33
C LYS A 476 54.85 -107.34 26.36
N LYS A 477 56.14 -107.44 26.69
CA LYS A 477 57.06 -106.30 26.81
C LYS A 477 57.03 -105.36 25.57
N ASP A 478 56.85 -105.92 24.37
CA ASP A 478 56.78 -105.16 23.12
C ASP A 478 55.45 -104.40 22.95
N GLU A 479 54.34 -104.95 23.45
CA GLU A 479 53.02 -104.31 23.42
C GLU A 479 52.97 -103.15 24.42
N ILE A 480 53.56 -103.31 25.61
CA ILE A 480 53.71 -102.24 26.59
C ILE A 480 54.55 -101.09 26.02
N LYS A 481 55.61 -101.41 25.27
CA LYS A 481 56.43 -100.40 24.57
C LYS A 481 55.61 -99.66 23.51
N LEU A 482 54.80 -100.35 22.71
CA LEU A 482 53.90 -99.73 21.74
C LEU A 482 52.85 -98.81 22.40
N PHE A 483 52.24 -99.24 23.51
CA PHE A 483 51.29 -98.39 24.25
C PHE A 483 51.98 -97.17 24.86
N HIS A 484 53.23 -97.32 25.33
CA HIS A 484 54.02 -96.18 25.80
C HIS A 484 54.33 -95.20 24.66
N ASP A 485 54.77 -95.70 23.50
CA ASP A 485 55.04 -94.90 22.29
C ASP A 485 53.77 -94.22 21.74
N MET A 486 52.61 -94.91 21.79
CA MET A 486 51.32 -94.32 21.45
C MET A 486 50.88 -93.28 22.48
N SER A 487 51.08 -93.52 23.78
CA SER A 487 50.72 -92.57 24.84
C SER A 487 51.60 -91.31 24.79
N THR A 488 52.90 -91.45 24.53
CA THR A 488 53.78 -90.29 24.33
C THR A 488 53.40 -89.52 23.07
N ARG A 489 53.04 -90.21 21.98
CA ARG A 489 52.52 -89.57 20.77
C ARG A 489 51.17 -88.86 20.98
N VAL A 490 50.24 -89.46 21.73
CA VAL A 490 48.96 -88.84 22.09
C VAL A 490 49.19 -87.61 22.95
N LYS A 491 50.06 -87.68 23.97
CA LYS A 491 50.43 -86.51 24.78
C LYS A 491 51.08 -85.41 23.93
N ALA A 492 51.97 -85.77 22.99
CA ALA A 492 52.58 -84.82 22.06
C ALA A 492 51.52 -84.15 21.16
N LEU A 493 50.55 -84.93 20.66
CA LEU A 493 49.43 -84.40 19.88
C LEU A 493 48.50 -83.53 20.72
N GLU A 494 48.23 -83.89 21.98
CA GLU A 494 47.44 -83.07 22.92
C GLU A 494 48.13 -81.74 23.21
N THR A 495 49.46 -81.75 23.43
CA THR A 495 50.23 -80.52 23.60
C THR A 495 50.21 -79.65 22.35
N HIS A 496 50.32 -80.27 21.16
CA HIS A 496 50.24 -79.55 19.89
C HIS A 496 48.84 -78.99 19.65
N LEU A 497 47.78 -79.72 20.02
CA LEU A 497 46.39 -79.26 19.89
C LEU A 497 46.12 -78.10 20.84
N ALA A 498 46.61 -78.18 22.09
CA ALA A 498 46.54 -77.07 23.05
C ALA A 498 47.30 -75.83 22.53
N GLN A 499 48.49 -76.03 21.95
CA GLN A 499 49.27 -74.95 21.33
C GLN A 499 48.51 -74.31 20.16
N VAL A 500 47.99 -75.11 19.22
CA VAL A 500 47.22 -74.60 18.08
C VAL A 500 45.94 -73.90 18.55
N HIS A 501 45.30 -74.35 19.63
CA HIS A 501 44.18 -73.65 20.23
C HIS A 501 44.58 -72.28 20.80
N ALA A 502 45.70 -72.20 21.52
CA ALA A 502 46.22 -70.94 22.03
C ALA A 502 46.59 -69.98 20.89
N GLU A 503 47.24 -70.48 19.83
CA GLU A 503 47.57 -69.69 18.63
C GLU A 503 46.30 -69.21 17.91
N LYS A 504 45.27 -70.05 17.82
CA LYS A 504 43.97 -69.66 17.26
C LYS A 504 43.32 -68.54 18.09
N GLU A 505 43.33 -68.64 19.41
CA GLU A 505 42.78 -67.61 20.30
C GLU A 505 43.57 -66.29 20.21
N ASP A 506 44.90 -66.35 20.13
CA ASP A 506 45.75 -65.16 19.93
C ASP A 506 45.48 -64.49 18.57
N ILE A 507 45.39 -65.28 17.48
CA ILE A 507 45.03 -64.76 16.16
C ILE A 507 43.63 -64.16 16.17
N ALA A 508 42.66 -64.79 16.83
CA ALA A 508 41.30 -64.25 16.95
C ALA A 508 41.29 -62.92 17.73
N ALA A 509 42.07 -62.81 18.82
CA ALA A 509 42.20 -61.58 19.58
C ALA A 509 42.87 -60.46 18.76
N ARG A 510 43.91 -60.79 17.98
CA ARG A 510 44.58 -59.85 17.07
C ARG A 510 43.68 -59.41 15.91
N LEU A 511 42.88 -60.31 15.37
CA LEU A 511 41.90 -59.98 14.33
C LEU A 511 40.84 -59.03 14.90
N HIS A 512 40.31 -59.32 16.08
CA HIS A 512 39.29 -58.49 16.72
C HIS A 512 39.82 -57.08 17.08
N SER A 513 41.07 -56.98 17.56
CA SER A 513 41.70 -55.68 17.81
C SER A 513 41.91 -54.90 16.51
N ALA A 514 42.34 -55.56 15.42
CA ALA A 514 42.44 -54.93 14.10
C ALA A 514 41.08 -54.47 13.57
N GLU A 515 40.01 -55.26 13.75
CA GLU A 515 38.64 -54.87 13.40
C GLU A 515 38.18 -53.65 14.19
N SER A 516 38.42 -53.60 15.51
CA SER A 516 38.06 -52.43 16.32
C SER A 516 38.79 -51.14 15.90
N VAL A 517 40.07 -51.25 15.52
CA VAL A 517 40.84 -50.09 15.03
C VAL A 517 40.30 -49.64 13.67
N ARG A 518 39.98 -50.58 12.78
CA ARG A 518 39.36 -50.28 11.49
C ARG A 518 38.03 -49.56 11.69
N ASP A 519 37.17 -50.07 12.55
CA ASP A 519 35.85 -49.48 12.81
C ASP A 519 35.98 -48.07 13.38
N PHE A 520 36.91 -47.85 14.31
CA PHE A 520 37.24 -46.52 14.84
C PHE A 520 37.74 -45.54 13.76
N LEU A 521 38.59 -46.01 12.84
CA LEU A 521 39.08 -45.20 11.72
C LEU A 521 37.98 -44.88 10.71
N MET A 522 37.08 -45.83 10.45
CA MET A 522 35.91 -45.62 9.60
C MET A 522 34.94 -44.59 10.20
N ASP A 523 34.67 -44.66 11.51
CA ASP A 523 33.86 -43.67 12.21
C ASP A 523 34.51 -42.28 12.15
N LYS A 524 35.83 -42.18 12.35
CA LYS A 524 36.55 -40.91 12.19
C LYS A 524 36.55 -40.38 10.76
N LEU A 525 36.68 -41.24 9.76
CA LEU A 525 36.59 -40.83 8.35
C LEU A 525 35.21 -40.27 8.05
N LYS A 526 34.16 -40.94 8.53
CA LYS A 526 32.79 -40.48 8.38
C LYS A 526 32.55 -39.13 9.08
N ASP A 527 33.05 -38.96 10.31
CA ASP A 527 32.98 -37.67 11.01
C ASP A 527 33.68 -36.55 10.23
N LEU A 528 34.81 -36.84 9.57
CA LEU A 528 35.53 -35.87 8.74
C LEU A 528 34.79 -35.57 7.43
N GLU A 529 34.19 -36.58 6.80
CA GLU A 529 33.32 -36.41 5.62
C GLU A 529 32.10 -35.56 5.95
N ASP A 530 31.43 -35.83 7.07
CA ASP A 530 30.28 -35.06 7.54
C ASP A 530 30.69 -33.61 7.86
N ARG A 531 31.84 -33.39 8.50
CA ARG A 531 32.38 -32.04 8.73
C ARG A 531 32.67 -31.32 7.43
N LEU A 532 33.31 -31.99 6.46
CA LEU A 532 33.62 -31.43 5.16
C LEU A 532 32.33 -31.05 4.41
N SER A 533 31.34 -31.95 4.37
CA SER A 533 30.02 -31.69 3.78
C SER A 533 29.34 -30.47 4.42
N ASN A 534 29.34 -30.39 5.75
CA ASN A 534 28.77 -29.25 6.46
C ASN A 534 29.51 -27.94 6.17
N THR A 535 30.84 -27.97 6.03
CA THR A 535 31.61 -26.78 5.65
C THR A 535 31.29 -26.33 4.23
N ILE A 536 31.17 -27.25 3.27
CA ILE A 536 30.80 -26.96 1.88
C ILE A 536 29.40 -26.34 1.81
N ASP A 537 28.43 -26.92 2.52
CA ASP A 537 27.06 -26.39 2.57
C ASP A 537 27.02 -25.01 3.24
N SER A 538 27.81 -24.80 4.29
CA SER A 538 27.90 -23.49 4.94
C SER A 538 28.56 -22.45 4.05
N THR A 539 29.57 -22.80 3.25
CA THR A 539 30.19 -21.86 2.30
C THR A 539 29.24 -21.54 1.16
N ALA A 540 28.53 -22.54 0.62
CA ALA A 540 27.53 -22.34 -0.44
C ALA A 540 26.41 -21.38 0.01
N LYS A 541 25.88 -21.55 1.24
CA LYS A 541 24.88 -20.62 1.80
C LYS A 541 25.41 -19.20 1.99
N LYS A 542 26.68 -19.04 2.37
CA LYS A 542 27.32 -17.72 2.50
C LYS A 542 27.52 -17.05 1.14
N GLU A 543 27.86 -17.82 0.11
CA GLU A 543 27.97 -17.32 -1.26
C GLU A 543 26.61 -16.91 -1.85
N GLU A 544 25.56 -17.71 -1.61
CA GLU A 544 24.18 -17.37 -1.98
C GLU A 544 23.72 -16.10 -1.26
N GLN A 545 23.99 -15.98 0.04
CA GLN A 545 23.71 -14.75 0.79
C GLN A 545 24.47 -13.55 0.23
N ALA A 546 25.77 -13.69 -0.06
CA ALA A 546 26.57 -12.63 -0.64
C ALA A 546 26.09 -12.23 -2.05
N ALA A 547 25.53 -13.17 -2.82
CA ALA A 547 24.91 -12.88 -4.11
C ALA A 547 23.62 -12.05 -3.93
N MET A 548 22.74 -12.47 -3.02
CA MET A 548 21.53 -11.70 -2.67
C MET A 548 21.87 -10.30 -2.16
N ASP A 549 22.89 -10.16 -1.30
CA ASP A 549 23.31 -8.86 -0.77
C ASP A 549 23.80 -7.93 -1.90
N ARG A 550 24.51 -8.46 -2.91
CA ARG A 550 24.92 -7.68 -4.10
C ARG A 550 23.72 -7.23 -4.93
N GLU A 551 22.70 -8.07 -5.09
CA GLU A 551 21.47 -7.71 -5.79
C GLU A 551 20.69 -6.63 -5.04
N ILE A 552 20.59 -6.75 -3.71
CA ILE A 552 19.95 -5.75 -2.85
C ILE A 552 20.70 -4.42 -2.92
N ILE A 553 22.03 -4.43 -2.81
CA ILE A 553 22.85 -3.21 -2.94
C ILE A 553 22.65 -2.58 -4.32
N GLY A 554 22.73 -3.37 -5.39
CA GLY A 554 22.51 -2.86 -6.76
C GLY A 554 21.12 -2.25 -6.96
N PHE A 555 20.08 -2.84 -6.37
CA PHE A 555 18.73 -2.28 -6.40
C PHE A 555 18.64 -0.96 -5.62
N LEU A 556 19.24 -0.90 -4.42
CA LEU A 556 19.25 0.31 -3.59
C LEU A 556 20.04 1.44 -4.25
N ASP A 557 21.17 1.15 -4.88
CA ASP A 557 21.95 2.14 -5.63
C ASP A 557 21.15 2.69 -6.82
N ALA A 558 20.51 1.81 -7.60
CA ALA A 558 19.66 2.22 -8.72
C ALA A 558 18.48 3.10 -8.25
N LYS A 559 17.83 2.73 -7.15
CA LYS A 559 16.74 3.55 -6.57
C LYS A 559 17.22 4.88 -6.04
N THR A 560 18.40 4.92 -5.41
CA THR A 560 19.02 6.16 -4.95
C THR A 560 19.30 7.09 -6.12
N GLN A 561 19.86 6.57 -7.21
CA GLN A 561 20.11 7.33 -8.43
C GLN A 561 18.81 7.87 -9.08
N GLU A 562 17.74 7.08 -9.13
CA GLU A 562 16.43 7.55 -9.61
C GLU A 562 15.91 8.73 -8.79
N TYR A 563 16.03 8.67 -7.45
CA TYR A 563 15.63 9.77 -6.57
C TYR A 563 16.51 11.00 -6.72
N GLU A 564 17.82 10.84 -6.87
CA GLU A 564 18.75 11.95 -7.14
C GLU A 564 18.41 12.67 -8.44
N ILE A 565 18.14 11.94 -9.53
CA ILE A 565 17.70 12.51 -10.82
C ILE A 565 16.40 13.27 -10.65
N THR A 566 15.41 12.69 -9.95
CA THR A 566 14.11 13.32 -9.71
C THR A 566 14.26 14.62 -8.90
N LEU A 567 15.13 14.60 -7.88
CA LEU A 567 15.42 15.77 -7.05
C LEU A 567 16.13 16.86 -7.86
N GLN A 568 17.02 16.49 -8.77
CA GLN A 568 17.69 17.41 -9.68
C GLN A 568 16.72 18.05 -10.67
N GLN A 569 15.73 17.31 -11.17
CA GLN A 569 14.66 17.84 -12.02
C GLN A 569 13.78 18.85 -11.28
N TYR A 570 13.40 18.55 -10.03
CA TYR A 570 12.65 19.51 -9.21
C TYR A 570 13.48 20.76 -8.87
N ALA A 571 14.79 20.62 -8.69
CA ALA A 571 15.67 21.77 -8.50
C ALA A 571 15.68 22.67 -9.76
N SER A 572 15.85 22.10 -10.95
CA SER A 572 15.83 22.88 -12.20
C SER A 572 14.48 23.55 -12.47
N GLN A 573 13.37 22.86 -12.19
CA GLN A 573 12.03 23.45 -12.33
C GLN A 573 11.80 24.62 -11.36
N ASN A 574 12.26 24.48 -10.11
CA ASN A 574 12.17 25.58 -9.14
C ASN A 574 13.00 26.79 -9.57
N ASP A 575 14.18 26.58 -10.15
CA ASP A 575 15.02 27.66 -10.66
C ASP A 575 14.38 28.35 -11.88
N GLU A 576 13.75 27.59 -12.78
CA GLU A 576 12.96 28.13 -13.90
C GLU A 576 11.78 28.99 -13.41
N ILE A 577 10.98 28.48 -12.48
CA ILE A 577 9.86 29.24 -11.87
C ILE A 577 10.36 30.51 -11.17
N ARG A 578 11.51 30.45 -10.48
CA ARG A 578 12.12 31.62 -9.85
C ARG A 578 12.53 32.67 -10.87
N LEU A 579 13.11 32.26 -12.00
CA LEU A 579 13.45 33.17 -13.10
C LEU A 579 12.21 33.80 -13.72
N GLU A 580 11.15 33.01 -13.95
CA GLU A 580 9.88 33.53 -14.46
C GLU A 580 9.22 34.53 -13.50
N LEU A 581 9.22 34.23 -12.20
CA LEU A 581 8.71 35.15 -11.17
C LEU A 581 9.53 36.45 -11.10
N ALA A 582 10.86 36.36 -11.23
CA ALA A 582 11.71 37.55 -11.29
C ALA A 582 11.39 38.41 -12.52
N ARG A 583 11.25 37.78 -13.69
CA ARG A 583 10.88 38.44 -14.95
C ARG A 583 9.51 39.12 -14.86
N LEU A 584 8.50 38.43 -14.32
CA LEU A 584 7.16 39.00 -14.15
C LEU A 584 7.14 40.16 -13.16
N LYS A 585 7.97 40.12 -12.11
CA LYS A 585 8.12 41.24 -11.18
C LYS A 585 8.70 42.47 -11.88
N GLU A 586 9.77 42.31 -12.65
CA GLU A 586 10.38 43.40 -13.43
C GLU A 586 9.39 43.98 -14.47
N GLU A 587 8.63 43.12 -15.16
CA GLU A 587 7.56 43.56 -16.06
C GLU A 587 6.43 44.32 -15.33
N SER A 588 6.09 43.91 -14.10
CA SER A 588 5.06 44.59 -13.31
C SER A 588 5.55 45.94 -12.78
N GLU A 589 6.81 46.02 -12.38
CA GLU A 589 7.45 47.24 -11.88
C GLU A 589 7.57 48.28 -13.01
N THR A 590 8.01 47.87 -14.19
CA THR A 590 8.05 48.74 -15.37
C THR A 590 6.67 49.26 -15.77
N LYS A 591 5.63 48.41 -15.76
CA LYS A 591 4.23 48.84 -15.99
C LYS A 591 3.75 49.81 -14.92
N LEU A 592 4.09 49.58 -13.66
CA LEU A 592 3.72 50.46 -12.56
C LEU A 592 4.36 51.85 -12.73
N THR A 593 5.64 51.92 -13.10
CA THR A 593 6.32 53.18 -13.39
C THR A 593 5.64 53.94 -14.52
N ILE A 594 5.30 53.27 -15.64
CA ILE A 594 4.58 53.90 -16.75
C ILE A 594 3.23 54.47 -16.30
N VAL A 595 2.46 53.73 -15.50
CA VAL A 595 1.17 54.21 -14.98
C VAL A 595 1.36 55.39 -14.03
N GLN A 596 2.38 55.37 -13.17
CA GLN A 596 2.71 56.49 -12.30
C GLN A 596 3.07 57.75 -13.09
N ASP A 597 3.88 57.61 -14.13
CA ASP A 597 4.25 58.71 -15.02
C ASP A 597 3.02 59.27 -15.75
N MET A 598 2.14 58.40 -16.27
CA MET A 598 0.89 58.82 -16.91
C MET A 598 -0.03 59.57 -15.94
N VAL A 599 -0.17 59.10 -14.70
CA VAL A 599 -0.95 59.78 -13.66
C VAL A 599 -0.34 61.15 -13.32
N GLY A 600 1.00 61.24 -13.27
CA GLY A 600 1.72 62.49 -13.11
C GLY A 600 1.38 63.50 -14.21
N LEU A 601 1.52 63.09 -15.48
CA LEU A 601 1.19 63.92 -16.64
C LEU A 601 -0.26 64.40 -16.63
N LEU A 602 -1.22 63.51 -16.37
CA LEU A 602 -2.64 63.88 -16.28
C LEU A 602 -2.94 64.84 -15.13
N THR A 603 -2.20 64.73 -14.02
CA THR A 603 -2.32 65.63 -12.88
C THR A 603 -1.80 67.03 -13.23
N ASP A 604 -0.68 67.11 -13.93
CA ASP A 604 -0.10 68.37 -14.39
C ASP A 604 -1.00 69.04 -15.43
N GLU A 605 -1.49 68.30 -16.43
CA GLU A 605 -2.46 68.80 -17.42
C GLU A 605 -3.72 69.34 -16.75
N LYS A 606 -4.26 68.62 -15.76
CA LYS A 606 -5.42 69.09 -14.98
C LYS A 606 -5.12 70.42 -14.29
N GLN A 607 -3.96 70.57 -13.66
CA GLN A 607 -3.57 71.82 -12.99
C GLN A 607 -3.43 72.98 -13.97
N GLU A 608 -2.83 72.75 -15.14
CA GLU A 608 -2.74 73.75 -16.21
C GLU A 608 -4.12 74.20 -16.68
N LEU A 609 -5.04 73.25 -16.92
CA LEU A 609 -6.41 73.56 -17.31
C LEU A 609 -7.16 74.33 -16.22
N GLU A 610 -6.97 73.99 -14.94
CA GLU A 610 -7.55 74.77 -13.83
C GLU A 610 -7.02 76.22 -13.80
N VAL A 611 -5.72 76.42 -14.04
CA VAL A 611 -5.13 77.76 -14.14
C VAL A 611 -5.70 78.54 -15.33
N GLN A 612 -5.82 77.89 -16.49
CA GLN A 612 -6.44 78.48 -17.68
C GLN A 612 -7.90 78.88 -17.40
N LEU A 613 -8.70 77.99 -16.82
CA LEU A 613 -10.09 78.27 -16.43
C LEU A 613 -10.20 79.43 -15.44
N ARG A 614 -9.32 79.50 -14.44
CA ARG A 614 -9.26 80.63 -13.49
C ARG A 614 -8.94 81.94 -14.21
N SER A 615 -8.02 81.93 -15.17
CA SER A 615 -7.68 83.12 -15.97
C SER A 615 -8.82 83.57 -16.87
N GLN A 616 -9.49 82.65 -17.55
CA GLN A 616 -10.69 82.93 -18.37
C GLN A 616 -11.82 83.49 -17.52
N ARG A 617 -12.08 82.89 -16.34
CA ARG A 617 -13.08 83.41 -15.39
C ARG A 617 -12.77 84.84 -14.97
N LYS A 618 -11.49 85.18 -14.73
CA LYS A 618 -11.09 86.57 -14.41
C LYS A 618 -11.35 87.52 -15.58
N LEU A 619 -11.08 87.10 -16.82
CA LEU A 619 -11.37 87.91 -18.01
C LEU A 619 -12.88 88.15 -18.18
N LEU A 620 -13.69 87.10 -18.09
CA LEU A 620 -15.15 87.20 -18.16
C LEU A 620 -15.72 88.10 -17.05
N VAL A 621 -15.21 88.01 -15.82
CA VAL A 621 -15.62 88.90 -14.72
C VAL A 621 -15.28 90.35 -15.04
N ARG A 622 -14.13 90.64 -15.66
CA ARG A 622 -13.77 92.01 -16.09
C ARG A 622 -14.71 92.50 -17.20
N GLU A 623 -15.00 91.67 -18.19
CA GLU A 623 -15.91 92.01 -19.28
C GLU A 623 -17.34 92.28 -18.78
N VAL A 624 -17.89 91.41 -17.93
CA VAL A 624 -19.21 91.61 -17.30
C VAL A 624 -19.24 92.90 -16.48
N LYS A 625 -18.17 93.21 -15.72
CA LYS A 625 -18.07 94.49 -15.00
C LYS A 625 -18.06 95.69 -15.96
N GLY A 626 -17.32 95.60 -17.06
CA GLY A 626 -17.29 96.62 -18.11
C GLY A 626 -18.67 96.85 -18.74
N LEU A 627 -19.33 95.77 -19.16
CA LEU A 627 -20.69 95.82 -19.73
C LEU A 627 -21.72 96.38 -18.73
N ARG A 628 -21.62 96.04 -17.44
CA ARG A 628 -22.48 96.63 -16.40
C ARG A 628 -22.25 98.13 -16.26
N ALA A 629 -20.99 98.59 -16.25
CA ALA A 629 -20.67 100.01 -16.20
C ALA A 629 -21.18 100.76 -17.44
N GLN A 630 -21.03 100.18 -18.63
CA GLN A 630 -21.57 100.75 -19.88
C GLN A 630 -23.10 100.83 -19.87
N ASN A 631 -23.78 99.76 -19.41
CA ASN A 631 -25.24 99.78 -19.26
C ASN A 631 -25.71 100.85 -18.26
N GLN A 632 -24.95 101.09 -17.20
CA GLN A 632 -25.26 102.15 -16.24
C GLN A 632 -25.13 103.54 -16.89
N LEU A 633 -24.06 103.81 -17.64
CA LEU A 633 -23.90 105.06 -18.39
C LEU A 633 -25.05 105.28 -19.38
N LEU A 634 -25.42 104.26 -20.15
CA LEU A 634 -26.56 104.33 -21.07
C LEU A 634 -27.88 104.59 -20.34
N ALA A 635 -28.06 104.06 -19.12
CA ALA A 635 -29.24 104.34 -18.30
C ALA A 635 -29.27 105.79 -17.80
N GLU A 636 -28.11 106.36 -17.42
CA GLU A 636 -27.96 107.77 -17.03
C GLU A 636 -28.21 108.72 -18.22
N GLU A 637 -27.68 108.41 -19.40
CA GLU A 637 -27.96 109.12 -20.64
C GLU A 637 -29.45 109.07 -20.99
N LYS A 638 -30.07 107.88 -20.94
CA LYS A 638 -31.51 107.71 -21.12
C LYS A 638 -32.33 108.55 -20.14
N ALA A 639 -31.95 108.58 -18.86
CA ALA A 639 -32.61 109.40 -17.86
C ALA A 639 -32.47 110.90 -18.18
N THR A 640 -31.31 111.33 -18.66
CA THR A 640 -31.06 112.71 -19.12
C THR A 640 -31.95 113.08 -20.30
N TYR A 641 -32.03 112.22 -21.32
CA TYR A 641 -32.93 112.42 -22.46
C TYR A 641 -34.41 112.45 -22.06
N LEU A 642 -34.84 111.59 -21.13
CA LEU A 642 -36.20 111.61 -20.59
C LEU A 642 -36.50 112.91 -19.85
N ASN A 643 -35.53 113.44 -19.09
CA ASN A 643 -35.67 114.74 -18.43
C ASN A 643 -35.76 115.89 -19.45
N GLN A 644 -34.90 115.90 -20.48
CA GLN A 644 -34.99 116.87 -21.58
C GLN A 644 -36.35 116.81 -22.28
N LEU A 645 -36.86 115.60 -22.57
CA LEU A 645 -38.19 115.40 -23.16
C LEU A 645 -39.31 115.93 -22.26
N LYS A 646 -39.23 115.72 -20.94
CA LYS A 646 -40.20 116.30 -19.97
C LYS A 646 -40.16 117.82 -20.00
N THR A 647 -38.97 118.43 -20.00
CA THR A 647 -38.82 119.89 -20.07
C THR A 647 -39.42 120.44 -21.36
N LEU A 648 -39.15 119.80 -22.51
CA LEU A 648 -39.74 120.19 -23.80
C LEU A 648 -41.27 120.03 -23.80
N LYS A 649 -41.81 118.95 -23.22
CA LYS A 649 -43.26 118.79 -23.07
C LYS A 649 -43.88 119.89 -22.21
N HIS A 650 -43.25 120.27 -21.09
CA HIS A 650 -43.71 121.39 -20.27
C HIS A 650 -43.63 122.72 -21.02
N ALA A 651 -42.56 122.96 -21.79
CA ALA A 651 -42.44 124.16 -22.63
C ALA A 651 -43.53 124.22 -23.71
N LEU A 652 -43.86 123.08 -24.35
CA LEU A 652 -44.95 122.98 -25.31
C LEU A 652 -46.32 123.22 -24.67
N GLN A 653 -46.59 122.63 -23.50
CA GLN A 653 -47.82 122.88 -22.74
C GLN A 653 -47.96 124.36 -22.33
N HIS A 654 -46.86 125.01 -21.95
CA HIS A 654 -46.84 126.45 -21.66
C HIS A 654 -47.14 127.30 -22.90
N LEU A 655 -46.66 126.89 -24.08
CA LEU A 655 -47.01 127.55 -25.35
C LEU A 655 -48.49 127.35 -25.72
N GLU A 656 -49.05 126.16 -25.49
CA GLU A 656 -50.50 125.90 -25.69
C GLU A 656 -51.39 126.71 -24.74
N HIS A 657 -50.91 127.12 -23.57
CA HIS A 657 -51.65 128.01 -22.65
C HIS A 657 -51.54 129.50 -23.03
N LEU A 658 -50.64 129.86 -23.93
CA LEU A 658 -50.45 131.23 -24.43
C LEU A 658 -51.18 131.50 -25.75
N SER A 659 -51.66 130.45 -26.44
CA SER A 659 -52.57 130.53 -27.59
C SER A 659 -54.03 130.44 -27.14
#